data_AF-A0A8T2K5D2-F1
#
_entry.id   AF-A0A8T2K5D2-F1
#
_cell.length_a   1.000
_cell.length_b   1.000
_cell.length_c   1.000
_cell.angle_alpha   90.00
_cell.angle_beta   90.00
_cell.angle_gamma   90.00
#
_symmetry.space_group_name_H-M   'P 1'
#
loop_
_entity.id
_entity.type
_entity.pdbx_description
1 polymer ?
#
loop_
_entity_poly.entity_id
_entity_poly.type
_entity_poly.pdbx_seq_one_letter_code
_entity_poly.pdbx_strand_id
1 'polypeptide(L)'
;MEFVPPPECPVFEPSPEEFADPFAYINKIRPIAERSGICKVRPPPDWQPPFACDVDKLHFTPRIQRLNELEAQTRVKLNFLDQIAKFWELQGCSLKIPHVERKILDLFQLNKLVAEEGGFDIVCRDRKWSKIATKMGFSLGKAVGSHIRGHYERVLYPYNLFQSGTSVPPLDSCSRLLEAMDHETVEKKPSLSPDIKDKEYKPHDIPQRQSVQPTENCTPARRAKRMKTETVSIKIEPEEAPELKPRALRRRMGFTPIKCDKEDSIVAVKKETVEAIIEKPKARSKKWRSPVDLYVCLICGSGSEEDRLLLCDGCDDSYHTFCLIPPLQDVPKGDWRCPKCLAQECSKPQEAFGFEQAARDYTLRMFGEMADNFKSDYFNMPVHMVPTELVEKEFWRLVSTIEEDVTVEYGADIASKEFGSGFPVRDGKFRVKPEDEMYLDCGWNLNNMPVMEPSVLTHITADICGMKLPWLYVGMCFSSFCWHIEDHWSYSINYLHWGEPKTWYGAPGYAAEQLEEVMKKLAPELFIAQPDLLHQLVTIMNPNTLMAYGVPIYRTNQCAGEFVITFPRAYHSGFNQGFNFAEAVNFCTVDWLPLGRQCIEHYRELSRYCVFSHDEMICKMACKATELDVVLASSVQKDMAMMIEEERALREAVRNLGVVQSEKIDLELLADDDRQCVKCRTTCFISAVYCSCNSGVLACLHHVEDLCGCPPYKYTLGYRYTLDDLYPMMNAVKLRAESYDSWAAEVGDSLKTSGHKKSLSSLKLLIQESEEKKFPENDLLRHLRSVAQDAEKCGALAQQLLNGKRHTRFRSGGGKSANQLSVAELRSFVKQLHTLPCVINQAPQLKDLLCRVEEFQLKSQILLSAEMPQACELQKLLDSSFQFDLDLPLGIIRERLEQARWLEEQQQACQDPRTLTLDVMRRLIDLGVGLSPHPSVEKAMAKLQEFLNMAEHWDEQSRSLLKSRPRQPLDSLISALREIEKIPAYLPSMETLRDAVQRAQEWLQEVETLQVCIFLQVIFLLYSF
;
A
#
# COMPACT_ATOMS: atom_id res chain seq x y z
N MET A 1 -4.75 32.59 16.93
CA MET A 1 -4.48 33.28 15.65
C MET A 1 -5.56 32.87 14.67
N GLU A 2 -5.66 33.49 13.49
CA GLU A 2 -6.51 32.96 12.43
C GLU A 2 -5.86 31.69 11.84
N PHE A 3 -6.65 30.65 11.55
CA PHE A 3 -6.13 29.38 11.05
C PHE A 3 -5.66 29.50 9.60
N VAL A 4 -4.55 28.84 9.28
CA VAL A 4 -3.94 28.77 7.95
C VAL A 4 -3.89 27.31 7.48
N PRO A 5 -4.55 26.93 6.37
CA PRO A 5 -4.46 25.56 5.86
C PRO A 5 -3.00 25.13 5.60
N PRO A 6 -2.55 23.95 6.09
CA PRO A 6 -1.26 23.37 5.73
C PRO A 6 -1.13 23.06 4.22
N PRO A 7 0.06 22.75 3.69
CA PRO A 7 0.21 22.28 2.31
C PRO A 7 -0.56 20.96 2.06
N GLU A 8 -1.09 20.79 0.85
CA GLU A 8 -1.71 19.54 0.42
C GLU A 8 -0.70 18.38 0.31
N CYS A 9 -1.14 17.17 0.62
CA CYS A 9 -0.38 15.92 0.43
C CYS A 9 -0.42 15.48 -1.05
N PRO A 10 0.48 14.57 -1.50
CA PRO A 10 0.46 14.10 -2.87
C PRO A 10 -0.79 13.25 -3.16
N VAL A 11 -1.44 13.55 -4.28
CA VAL A 11 -2.57 12.79 -4.84
C VAL A 11 -2.05 11.95 -6.01
N PHE A 12 -2.45 10.68 -6.06
CA PHE A 12 -2.04 9.73 -7.08
C PHE A 12 -3.25 9.13 -7.82
N GLU A 13 -3.16 9.07 -9.15
CA GLU A 13 -4.18 8.55 -10.07
C GLU A 13 -3.53 7.42 -10.89
N PRO A 14 -3.73 6.12 -10.51
CA PRO A 14 -3.15 4.98 -11.19
C PRO A 14 -3.84 4.68 -12.52
N SER A 15 -3.10 4.10 -13.46
CA SER A 15 -3.72 3.42 -14.60
C SER A 15 -4.47 2.15 -14.14
N PRO A 16 -5.41 1.61 -14.94
CA PRO A 16 -6.05 0.33 -14.65
C PRO A 16 -5.07 -0.85 -14.53
N GLU A 17 -3.91 -0.77 -15.19
CA GLU A 17 -2.84 -1.77 -15.11
C GLU A 17 -2.08 -1.66 -13.77
N GLU A 18 -1.85 -0.44 -13.29
CA GLU A 18 -1.20 -0.16 -12.00
C GLU A 18 -2.12 -0.44 -10.82
N PHE A 19 -3.43 -0.21 -10.99
CA PHE A 19 -4.45 -0.47 -9.97
C PHE A 19 -4.73 -1.98 -9.76
N ALA A 20 -4.19 -2.87 -10.61
CA ALA A 20 -4.38 -4.31 -10.47
C ALA A 20 -3.69 -4.91 -9.23
N ASP A 21 -2.58 -4.34 -8.77
CA ASP A 21 -1.84 -4.77 -7.58
C ASP A 21 -1.63 -3.59 -6.61
N PRO A 22 -2.39 -3.53 -5.48
CA PRO A 22 -2.24 -2.48 -4.48
C PRO A 22 -0.83 -2.43 -3.88
N PHE A 23 -0.20 -3.57 -3.64
CA PHE A 23 1.09 -3.64 -2.96
C PHE A 23 2.25 -3.20 -3.85
N ALA A 24 2.24 -3.60 -5.13
CA ALA A 24 3.19 -3.07 -6.11
C ALA A 24 3.02 -1.56 -6.29
N TYR A 25 1.77 -1.05 -6.34
CA TYR A 25 1.50 0.37 -6.50
C TYR A 25 1.92 1.21 -5.27
N ILE A 26 1.60 0.75 -4.05
CA ILE A 26 2.01 1.41 -2.80
C ILE A 26 3.54 1.49 -2.72
N ASN A 27 4.24 0.42 -3.09
CA ASN A 27 5.70 0.42 -3.14
C ASN A 27 6.29 1.33 -4.24
N LYS A 28 5.56 1.57 -5.32
CA LYS A 28 5.94 2.55 -6.36
C LYS A 28 5.82 4.00 -5.87
N ILE A 29 4.74 4.36 -5.16
CA ILE A 29 4.48 5.74 -4.71
C ILE A 29 5.21 6.11 -3.40
N ARG A 30 5.54 5.10 -2.58
CA ARG A 30 6.25 5.21 -1.29
C ARG A 30 7.37 6.27 -1.24
N PRO A 31 8.39 6.29 -2.13
CA PRO A 31 9.52 7.22 -1.99
C PRO A 31 9.17 8.71 -2.09
N ILE A 32 7.94 9.02 -2.50
CA ILE A 32 7.33 10.35 -2.54
C ILE A 32 6.35 10.51 -1.38
N ALA A 33 5.40 9.58 -1.23
CA ALA A 33 4.31 9.63 -0.25
C ALA A 33 4.77 9.56 1.23
N GLU A 34 5.80 8.78 1.52
CA GLU A 34 6.39 8.63 2.85
C GLU A 34 6.92 9.96 3.42
N ARG A 35 7.28 10.92 2.54
CA ARG A 35 7.78 12.25 2.91
C ARG A 35 6.71 13.18 3.50
N SER A 36 5.43 12.88 3.25
CA SER A 36 4.27 13.57 3.81
C SER A 36 3.52 12.76 4.88
N GLY A 37 3.92 11.50 5.11
CA GLY A 37 3.29 10.60 6.09
C GLY A 37 1.94 10.04 5.66
N ILE A 38 1.15 10.85 4.94
CA ILE A 38 -0.08 10.43 4.27
C ILE A 38 -0.01 10.75 2.78
N CYS A 39 -0.75 10.00 1.97
CA CYS A 39 -1.09 10.35 0.60
C CYS A 39 -2.53 9.97 0.26
N LYS A 40 -3.07 10.56 -0.82
CA LYS A 40 -4.39 10.21 -1.35
C LYS A 40 -4.27 9.45 -2.66
N VAL A 41 -5.07 8.39 -2.83
CA VAL A 41 -5.16 7.61 -4.07
C VAL A 41 -6.60 7.69 -4.59
N ARG A 42 -6.73 8.07 -5.87
CA ARG A 42 -7.99 8.07 -6.63
C ARG A 42 -8.05 6.82 -7.49
N PRO A 43 -9.00 5.90 -7.31
CA PRO A 43 -9.22 4.80 -8.24
C PRO A 43 -9.52 5.30 -9.67
N PRO A 44 -9.36 4.43 -10.69
CA PRO A 44 -9.91 4.69 -12.02
C PRO A 44 -11.41 5.00 -11.94
N PRO A 45 -11.95 5.93 -12.76
CA PRO A 45 -13.34 6.41 -12.60
C PRO A 45 -14.41 5.35 -12.84
N ASP A 46 -14.07 4.26 -13.53
CA ASP A 46 -14.94 3.10 -13.76
C ASP A 46 -15.04 2.16 -12.53
N TRP A 47 -14.13 2.29 -11.55
CA TRP A 47 -14.13 1.49 -10.33
C TRP A 47 -15.03 2.11 -9.27
N GLN A 48 -16.23 1.56 -9.12
CA GLN A 48 -17.29 2.05 -8.23
C GLN A 48 -17.94 0.86 -7.50
N PRO A 49 -17.38 0.37 -6.38
CA PRO A 49 -17.90 -0.79 -5.66
C PRO A 49 -19.29 -0.52 -5.08
N PRO A 50 -20.24 -1.48 -5.15
CA PRO A 50 -21.56 -1.32 -4.55
C PRO A 50 -21.48 -1.39 -3.01
N PHE A 51 -22.18 -0.47 -2.34
CA PHE A 51 -22.25 -0.44 -0.89
C PHE A 51 -23.11 -1.59 -0.34
N ALA A 52 -22.51 -2.46 0.49
CA ALA A 52 -23.11 -3.72 0.93
C ALA A 52 -23.86 -3.66 2.28
N CYS A 53 -23.68 -2.59 3.07
CA CYS A 53 -24.40 -2.41 4.35
C CYS A 53 -25.86 -1.99 4.14
N ASP A 54 -26.75 -2.54 4.97
CA ASP A 54 -28.18 -2.18 5.00
C ASP A 54 -28.41 -0.97 5.93
N VAL A 55 -28.51 0.22 5.34
CA VAL A 55 -28.64 1.53 6.04
C VAL A 55 -29.80 1.57 7.05
N ASP A 56 -30.84 0.76 6.83
CA ASP A 56 -32.05 0.74 7.65
C ASP A 56 -32.00 -0.32 8.77
N LYS A 57 -30.99 -1.21 8.76
CA LYS A 57 -30.78 -2.26 9.78
C LYS A 57 -29.44 -2.15 10.51
N LEU A 58 -28.51 -1.33 10.02
CA LEU A 58 -27.28 -1.00 10.74
C LEU A 58 -27.62 -0.02 11.86
N HIS A 59 -27.87 -0.59 13.05
CA HIS A 59 -27.91 0.13 14.31
C HIS A 59 -26.50 0.27 14.88
N PHE A 60 -26.19 1.39 15.53
CA PHE A 60 -24.97 1.56 16.32
C PHE A 60 -25.18 2.58 17.46
N THR A 61 -24.39 2.44 18.51
CA THR A 61 -24.33 3.39 19.62
C THR A 61 -23.22 4.41 19.34
N PRO A 62 -23.50 5.69 19.05
CA PRO A 62 -22.47 6.68 18.82
C PRO A 62 -21.75 7.08 20.12
N ARG A 63 -20.54 7.62 19.96
CA ARG A 63 -19.77 8.28 21.02
C ARG A 63 -20.00 9.79 20.95
N ILE A 64 -20.02 10.44 22.10
CA ILE A 64 -20.17 11.90 22.23
C ILE A 64 -18.78 12.53 22.33
N GLN A 65 -18.55 13.56 21.53
CA GLN A 65 -17.30 14.30 21.46
C GLN A 65 -17.58 15.79 21.74
N ARG A 66 -16.94 16.33 22.78
CA ARG A 66 -17.06 17.74 23.19
C ARG A 66 -15.84 18.49 22.67
N LEU A 67 -16.01 19.41 21.72
CA LEU A 67 -14.88 19.96 20.96
C LEU A 67 -13.89 20.74 21.86
N ASN A 68 -14.40 21.40 22.90
CA ASN A 68 -13.63 22.24 23.82
C ASN A 68 -12.65 21.43 24.69
N GLU A 69 -12.93 20.14 24.91
CA GLU A 69 -12.14 19.23 25.74
C GLU A 69 -11.03 18.49 24.95
N LEU A 70 -10.96 18.67 23.61
CA LEU A 70 -10.03 17.96 22.73
C LEU A 70 -8.60 18.53 22.69
N GLU A 71 -8.44 19.86 22.61
CA GLU A 71 -7.11 20.48 22.44
C GLU A 71 -6.30 20.42 23.73
N ALA A 72 -5.04 19.99 23.65
CA ALA A 72 -4.20 19.80 24.83
C ALA A 72 -4.14 21.05 25.72
N GLN A 73 -4.10 22.23 25.10
CA GLN A 73 -4.02 23.52 25.80
C GLN A 73 -5.34 23.94 26.46
N THR A 74 -6.49 23.69 25.84
CA THR A 74 -7.79 23.93 26.50
C THR A 74 -8.03 22.91 27.58
N ARG A 75 -7.65 21.65 27.38
CA ARG A 75 -7.80 20.58 28.37
C ARG A 75 -7.00 20.81 29.66
N VAL A 76 -5.77 21.32 29.57
CA VAL A 76 -5.01 21.75 30.77
C VAL A 76 -5.71 22.92 31.48
N LYS A 77 -6.19 23.92 30.73
CA LYS A 77 -6.96 25.05 31.30
C LYS A 77 -8.25 24.58 31.99
N LEU A 78 -9.00 23.67 31.37
CA LEU A 78 -10.24 23.11 31.89
C LEU A 78 -9.96 22.27 33.14
N ASN A 79 -8.98 21.36 33.12
CA ASN A 79 -8.57 20.61 34.31
C ASN A 79 -8.15 21.53 35.48
N PHE A 80 -7.45 22.63 35.19
CA PHE A 80 -7.06 23.62 36.20
C PHE A 80 -8.27 24.42 36.73
N LEU A 81 -9.17 24.86 35.85
CA LEU A 81 -10.40 25.55 36.22
C LEU A 81 -11.34 24.65 37.05
N ASP A 82 -11.42 23.36 36.71
CA ASP A 82 -12.19 22.37 37.45
C ASP A 82 -11.58 22.01 38.81
N GLN A 83 -10.26 21.89 38.92
CA GLN A 83 -9.59 21.73 40.21
C GLN A 83 -9.81 22.96 41.11
N ILE A 84 -9.80 24.16 40.54
CA ILE A 84 -10.13 25.41 41.24
C ILE A 84 -11.62 25.47 41.61
N ALA A 85 -12.52 25.07 40.72
CA ALA A 85 -13.96 25.05 40.98
C ALA A 85 -14.28 24.08 42.13
N LYS A 86 -13.80 22.84 42.04
CA LYS A 86 -13.96 21.81 43.08
C LYS A 86 -13.32 22.23 44.40
N PHE A 87 -12.15 22.91 44.37
CA PHE A 87 -11.57 23.53 45.56
C PHE A 87 -12.52 24.57 46.19
N TRP A 88 -13.03 25.53 45.42
CA TRP A 88 -13.91 26.58 45.95
C TRP A 88 -15.27 26.04 46.41
N GLU A 89 -15.86 25.08 45.69
CA GLU A 89 -17.12 24.43 46.08
C GLU A 89 -16.98 23.66 47.40
N LEU A 90 -15.85 22.97 47.61
CA LEU A 90 -15.51 22.32 48.88
C LEU A 90 -15.11 23.33 49.98
N GLN A 91 -14.82 24.60 49.63
CA GLN A 91 -14.83 25.76 50.55
C GLN A 91 -16.22 26.43 50.66
N GLY A 92 -17.30 25.80 50.17
CA GLY A 92 -18.67 26.31 50.26
C GLY A 92 -18.97 27.54 49.38
N CYS A 93 -18.15 27.83 48.36
CA CYS A 93 -18.25 29.02 47.50
C CYS A 93 -18.25 28.63 46.01
N SER A 94 -19.18 29.15 45.21
CA SER A 94 -19.12 28.95 43.75
C SER A 94 -18.00 29.78 43.10
N LEU A 95 -17.30 29.20 42.12
CA LEU A 95 -16.25 29.90 41.37
C LEU A 95 -16.86 31.02 40.50
N LYS A 96 -16.37 32.25 40.69
CA LYS A 96 -16.82 33.44 39.93
C LYS A 96 -15.63 34.06 39.21
N ILE A 97 -15.48 33.68 37.94
CA ILE A 97 -14.39 34.14 37.08
C ILE A 97 -14.65 35.61 36.74
N PRO A 98 -13.77 36.54 37.15
CA PRO A 98 -14.02 37.97 37.03
C PRO A 98 -13.79 38.47 35.60
N HIS A 99 -14.50 39.53 35.23
CA HIS A 99 -14.30 40.21 33.94
C HIS A 99 -13.31 41.39 34.03
N VAL A 100 -12.38 41.47 33.07
CA VAL A 100 -11.42 42.57 32.93
C VAL A 100 -11.51 43.13 31.50
N GLU A 101 -11.66 44.44 31.35
CA GLU A 101 -11.85 45.11 30.04
C GLU A 101 -12.95 44.49 29.13
N ARG A 102 -14.01 43.94 29.75
CA ARG A 102 -15.12 43.18 29.11
C ARG A 102 -14.76 41.80 28.53
N LYS A 103 -13.57 41.27 28.83
CA LYS A 103 -13.20 39.87 28.60
C LYS A 103 -13.23 39.07 29.91
N ILE A 104 -13.42 37.77 29.83
CA ILE A 104 -13.23 36.86 30.98
C ILE A 104 -11.72 36.79 31.29
N LEU A 105 -11.34 36.80 32.57
CA LEU A 105 -9.95 36.67 32.99
C LEU A 105 -9.48 35.21 32.92
N ASP A 106 -8.55 34.89 32.01
CA ASP A 106 -7.92 33.56 31.93
C ASP A 106 -7.08 33.28 33.18
N LEU A 107 -7.67 32.54 34.13
CA LEU A 107 -7.07 32.21 35.42
C LEU A 107 -5.85 31.30 35.28
N PHE A 108 -5.79 30.43 34.26
CA PHE A 108 -4.65 29.53 34.04
C PHE A 108 -3.45 30.30 33.48
N GLN A 109 -3.65 31.09 32.42
CA GLN A 109 -2.59 31.92 31.85
C GLN A 109 -2.08 32.91 32.90
N LEU A 110 -2.98 33.49 33.70
CA LEU A 110 -2.61 34.34 34.82
C LEU A 110 -1.78 33.57 35.88
N ASN A 111 -2.16 32.35 36.25
CA ASN A 111 -1.40 31.58 37.23
C ASN A 111 0.00 31.23 36.73
N LYS A 112 0.11 30.74 35.49
CA LYS A 112 1.37 30.40 34.83
C LYS A 112 2.30 31.61 34.74
N LEU A 113 1.80 32.76 34.32
CA LEU A 113 2.59 34.00 34.20
C LEU A 113 3.06 34.57 35.55
N VAL A 114 2.31 34.34 36.63
CA VAL A 114 2.74 34.71 37.99
C VAL A 114 3.80 33.73 38.50
N ALA A 115 3.64 32.43 38.27
CA ALA A 115 4.63 31.41 38.62
C ALA A 115 5.98 31.61 37.88
N GLU A 116 5.95 31.83 36.57
CA GLU A 116 7.13 32.13 35.73
C GLU A 116 7.96 33.33 36.22
N GLU A 117 7.30 34.34 36.81
CA GLU A 117 7.95 35.57 37.29
C GLU A 117 8.36 35.51 38.77
N GLY A 118 8.17 34.37 39.44
CA GLY A 118 8.61 34.05 40.80
C GLY A 118 7.52 33.82 41.84
N GLY A 119 6.25 33.69 41.44
CA GLY A 119 5.11 33.56 42.35
C GLY A 119 4.61 34.92 42.90
N PHE A 120 3.47 34.87 43.59
CA PHE A 120 2.70 36.06 43.98
C PHE A 120 3.53 37.13 44.71
N ASP A 121 4.30 36.75 45.73
CA ASP A 121 5.06 37.69 46.55
C ASP A 121 6.19 38.38 45.79
N ILE A 122 6.88 37.65 44.90
CA ILE A 122 7.94 38.20 44.06
C ILE A 122 7.34 39.14 43.00
N VAL A 123 6.22 38.78 42.38
CA VAL A 123 5.51 39.64 41.42
C VAL A 123 4.97 40.92 42.09
N CYS A 124 4.48 40.82 43.32
CA CYS A 124 4.06 41.95 44.15
C CYS A 124 5.23 42.86 44.53
N ARG A 125 6.31 42.32 45.10
CA ARG A 125 7.49 43.07 45.53
C ARG A 125 8.17 43.79 44.37
N ASP A 126 8.37 43.08 43.26
CA ASP A 126 9.06 43.58 42.08
C ASP A 126 8.13 44.42 41.15
N ARG A 127 6.86 44.66 41.58
CA ARG A 127 5.81 45.42 40.86
C ARG A 127 5.53 44.95 39.42
N LYS A 128 5.72 43.66 39.14
CA LYS A 128 5.64 43.06 37.79
C LYS A 128 4.23 42.94 37.22
N TRP A 129 3.17 43.24 37.99
CA TRP A 129 1.76 43.08 37.57
C TRP A 129 1.40 43.75 36.24
N SER A 130 1.94 44.93 35.93
CA SER A 130 1.69 45.59 34.63
C SER A 130 2.35 44.85 33.46
N LYS A 131 3.52 44.23 33.67
CA LYS A 131 4.20 43.37 32.68
C LYS A 131 3.36 42.12 32.39
N ILE A 132 2.75 41.53 33.41
CA ILE A 132 1.83 40.40 33.28
C ILE A 132 0.55 40.80 32.53
N ALA A 133 -0.05 41.94 32.88
CA ALA A 133 -1.21 42.48 32.15
C ALA A 133 -0.94 42.65 30.65
N THR A 134 0.24 43.17 30.28
CA THR A 134 0.66 43.27 28.87
C THR A 134 0.93 41.90 28.23
N LYS A 135 1.56 40.95 28.94
CA LYS A 135 1.72 39.55 28.46
C LYS A 135 0.38 38.85 28.22
N MET A 136 -0.67 39.20 28.95
CA MET A 136 -2.05 38.69 28.77
C MET A 136 -2.84 39.44 27.67
N GLY A 137 -2.25 40.43 27.00
CA GLY A 137 -2.89 41.15 25.90
C GLY A 137 -3.96 42.17 26.31
N PHE A 138 -3.96 42.61 27.58
CA PHE A 138 -4.78 43.74 28.02
C PHE A 138 -4.15 45.09 27.64
N SER A 139 -4.97 46.15 27.56
CA SER A 139 -4.49 47.49 27.26
C SER A 139 -3.66 48.07 28.42
N LEU A 140 -2.74 49.01 28.13
CA LEU A 140 -1.93 49.70 29.14
C LEU A 140 -2.73 50.80 29.88
N GLY A 141 -3.90 50.44 30.42
CA GLY A 141 -4.72 51.28 31.29
C GLY A 141 -4.11 51.43 32.69
N LYS A 142 -4.22 52.63 33.29
CA LYS A 142 -3.57 53.01 34.56
C LYS A 142 -3.93 52.17 35.80
N ALA A 143 -4.91 51.25 35.72
CA ALA A 143 -5.35 50.42 36.84
C ALA A 143 -5.35 48.90 36.56
N VAL A 144 -5.12 48.46 35.32
CA VAL A 144 -5.37 47.06 34.90
C VAL A 144 -4.49 46.06 35.67
N GLY A 145 -3.19 46.34 35.83
CA GLY A 145 -2.29 45.50 36.63
C GLY A 145 -2.72 45.38 38.11
N SER A 146 -3.26 46.46 38.68
CA SER A 146 -3.77 46.45 40.06
C SER A 146 -5.06 45.65 40.20
N HIS A 147 -5.95 45.69 39.19
CA HIS A 147 -7.16 44.86 39.17
C HIS A 147 -6.82 43.38 39.03
N ILE A 148 -5.91 43.03 38.11
CA ILE A 148 -5.43 41.66 37.92
C ILE A 148 -4.78 41.12 39.20
N ARG A 149 -3.96 41.92 39.91
CA ARG A 149 -3.47 41.56 41.25
C ARG A 149 -4.62 41.25 42.20
N GLY A 150 -5.59 42.14 42.34
CA GLY A 150 -6.72 41.97 43.27
C GLY A 150 -7.57 40.73 42.96
N HIS A 151 -7.73 40.39 41.68
CA HIS A 151 -8.38 39.15 41.27
C HIS A 151 -7.54 37.91 41.58
N TYR A 152 -6.21 37.96 41.39
CA TYR A 152 -5.30 36.88 41.78
C TYR A 152 -5.33 36.62 43.30
N GLU A 153 -5.17 37.68 44.09
CA GLU A 153 -5.14 37.69 45.56
C GLU A 153 -6.44 37.10 46.14
N ARG A 154 -7.58 37.32 45.46
CA ARG A 154 -8.90 36.77 45.83
C ARG A 154 -9.13 35.32 45.36
N VAL A 155 -8.75 34.95 44.15
CA VAL A 155 -9.21 33.70 43.49
C VAL A 155 -8.14 32.61 43.38
N LEU A 156 -6.89 33.00 43.09
CA LEU A 156 -5.79 32.09 42.78
C LEU A 156 -4.83 31.89 43.95
N TYR A 157 -4.57 32.93 44.74
CA TYR A 157 -3.62 32.87 45.85
C TYR A 157 -4.00 31.81 46.92
N PRO A 158 -5.27 31.67 47.36
CA PRO A 158 -5.67 30.61 48.31
C PRO A 158 -5.42 29.20 47.76
N TYR A 159 -5.68 28.98 46.48
CA TYR A 159 -5.48 27.69 45.79
C TYR A 159 -4.00 27.33 45.64
N ASN A 160 -3.15 28.30 45.28
CA ASN A 160 -1.70 28.06 45.21
C ASN A 160 -1.09 27.77 46.59
N LEU A 161 -1.58 28.41 47.66
CA LEU A 161 -1.15 28.08 49.02
C LEU A 161 -1.55 26.65 49.40
N PHE A 162 -2.78 26.23 49.08
CA PHE A 162 -3.23 24.84 49.24
C PHE A 162 -2.34 23.84 48.48
N GLN A 163 -2.05 24.08 47.19
CA GLN A 163 -1.13 23.24 46.40
C GLN A 163 0.29 23.22 46.97
N SER A 164 0.78 24.31 47.56
CA SER A 164 2.14 24.40 48.13
C SER A 164 2.35 23.60 49.42
N GLY A 165 1.30 22.99 49.98
CA GLY A 165 1.32 22.30 51.27
C GLY A 165 1.59 23.21 52.48
N THR A 166 1.69 24.53 52.27
CA THR A 166 2.01 25.50 53.33
C THR A 166 0.74 25.99 54.00
N SER A 167 0.60 25.72 55.30
CA SER A 167 -0.49 26.25 56.13
C SER A 167 -0.53 27.78 56.07
N VAL A 168 -1.62 28.35 55.55
CA VAL A 168 -1.76 29.79 55.28
C VAL A 168 -1.53 30.61 56.57
N PRO A 169 -0.56 31.53 56.60
CA PRO A 169 -0.45 32.51 57.68
C PRO A 169 -1.69 33.42 57.67
N PRO A 170 -2.25 33.82 58.83
CA PRO A 170 -3.41 34.69 58.88
C PRO A 170 -3.23 35.99 58.07
N LEU A 171 -4.30 36.42 57.41
CA LEU A 171 -4.39 37.62 56.57
C LEU A 171 -4.05 38.94 57.31
N ASP A 172 -3.98 38.92 58.64
CA ASP A 172 -3.51 40.01 59.52
C ASP A 172 -2.00 40.29 59.48
N SER A 173 -1.20 39.42 58.87
CA SER A 173 0.27 39.50 58.91
C SER A 173 0.87 40.56 57.97
N CYS A 174 0.20 40.89 56.87
CA CYS A 174 0.69 41.87 55.89
C CYS A 174 0.38 43.33 56.28
N SER A 175 -0.70 43.57 57.02
CA SER A 175 -1.15 44.90 57.46
C SER A 175 -0.07 45.67 58.25
N ARG A 176 0.65 44.98 59.14
CA ARG A 176 1.60 45.57 60.09
C ARG A 176 2.91 46.05 59.46
N LEU A 177 3.17 45.72 58.18
CA LEU A 177 4.33 46.22 57.44
C LEU A 177 4.05 47.55 56.71
N LEU A 178 2.80 48.03 56.71
CA LEU A 178 2.43 49.33 56.16
C LEU A 178 2.21 50.41 57.22
N GLU A 179 1.96 50.04 58.48
CA GLU A 179 1.70 50.99 59.59
C GLU A 179 2.95 51.76 60.07
N ALA A 180 4.13 51.45 59.52
CA ALA A 180 5.41 52.07 59.91
C ALA A 180 5.78 53.33 59.10
N MET A 181 5.02 53.69 58.05
CA MET A 181 5.26 54.87 57.21
C MET A 181 3.94 55.56 56.83
N ASP A 182 4.01 56.88 56.60
CA ASP A 182 2.92 57.77 56.16
C ASP A 182 1.84 58.13 57.20
N HIS A 183 2.28 58.85 58.24
CA HIS A 183 1.45 59.85 58.89
C HIS A 183 1.36 61.10 57.98
N GLU A 184 0.34 61.23 57.12
CA GLU A 184 -0.40 62.49 56.84
C GLU A 184 -1.40 62.41 55.65
N THR A 185 -2.43 63.27 55.71
CA THR A 185 -3.50 63.51 54.73
C THR A 185 -4.50 62.39 54.44
N VAL A 186 -5.77 62.78 54.30
CA VAL A 186 -6.93 61.89 54.08
C VAL A 186 -7.52 62.18 52.71
N GLU A 187 -7.64 61.16 51.84
CA GLU A 187 -8.75 61.15 50.88
C GLU A 187 -9.18 59.73 50.42
N LYS A 188 -10.33 59.67 49.75
CA LYS A 188 -11.22 58.49 49.67
C LYS A 188 -10.63 57.31 48.89
N LYS A 189 -10.67 56.11 49.47
CA LYS A 189 -10.68 54.84 48.69
C LYS A 189 -12.00 54.75 47.90
N PRO A 190 -11.99 54.46 46.59
CA PRO A 190 -13.21 54.15 45.85
C PRO A 190 -13.68 52.73 46.17
N SER A 191 -14.89 52.59 46.70
CA SER A 191 -15.58 51.30 46.80
C SER A 191 -16.07 50.87 45.42
N LEU A 192 -15.47 49.82 44.84
CA LEU A 192 -16.06 49.15 43.69
C LEU A 192 -17.37 48.47 44.12
N SER A 193 -18.48 48.91 43.56
CA SER A 193 -19.76 48.21 43.65
C SER A 193 -19.67 46.85 42.94
N PRO A 194 -20.38 45.81 43.41
CA PRO A 194 -20.47 44.56 42.66
C PRO A 194 -21.18 44.81 41.33
N ASP A 195 -20.44 44.70 40.22
CA ASP A 195 -21.01 44.85 38.87
C ASP A 195 -21.81 43.59 38.51
N ILE A 196 -23.02 43.76 37.99
CA ILE A 196 -24.05 42.71 37.90
C ILE A 196 -23.83 41.87 36.62
N LYS A 197 -22.59 41.40 36.42
CA LYS A 197 -22.10 40.77 35.18
C LYS A 197 -21.09 39.62 35.36
N ASP A 198 -20.65 39.32 36.58
CA ASP A 198 -19.88 38.09 36.82
C ASP A 198 -20.80 36.87 36.62
N LYS A 199 -20.49 36.05 35.60
CA LYS A 199 -21.11 34.74 35.43
C LYS A 199 -20.58 33.79 36.51
N GLU A 200 -21.49 32.99 37.06
CA GLU A 200 -21.15 31.85 37.91
C GLU A 200 -20.60 30.73 37.02
N TYR A 201 -19.38 30.26 37.28
CA TYR A 201 -18.83 29.08 36.60
C TYR A 201 -19.54 27.87 37.18
N LYS A 202 -20.35 27.21 36.35
CA LYS A 202 -20.76 25.83 36.62
C LYS A 202 -19.56 24.94 36.33
N PRO A 203 -19.18 24.02 37.21
CA PRO A 203 -18.26 22.95 36.84
C PRO A 203 -18.75 22.24 35.59
N HIS A 204 -17.84 21.74 34.77
CA HIS A 204 -18.22 20.68 33.84
C HIS A 204 -18.50 19.45 34.69
N ASP A 205 -19.78 19.06 34.80
CA ASP A 205 -20.18 17.87 35.56
C ASP A 205 -19.46 16.65 34.99
N ILE A 206 -18.43 16.21 35.70
CA ILE A 206 -17.82 14.89 35.59
C ILE A 206 -18.44 14.10 36.74
N PRO A 207 -19.49 13.29 36.50
CA PRO A 207 -19.93 12.33 37.49
C PRO A 207 -18.74 11.46 37.88
N GLN A 208 -18.59 11.12 39.16
CA GLN A 208 -17.80 9.95 39.53
C GLN A 208 -18.34 8.79 38.68
N ARG A 209 -17.49 8.10 37.89
CA ARG A 209 -17.95 6.86 37.28
C ARG A 209 -18.22 5.91 38.44
N GLN A 210 -19.48 5.64 38.72
CA GLN A 210 -19.81 4.47 39.51
C GLN A 210 -19.11 3.29 38.84
N SER A 211 -18.45 2.45 39.64
CA SER A 211 -17.78 1.25 39.13
C SER A 211 -18.86 0.28 38.63
N VAL A 212 -19.31 0.48 37.39
CA VAL A 212 -20.29 -0.36 36.71
C VAL A 212 -19.67 -1.75 36.59
N GLN A 213 -20.08 -2.63 37.49
CA GLN A 213 -19.96 -4.07 37.25
C GLN A 213 -20.68 -4.34 35.92
N PRO A 214 -20.06 -5.05 34.97
CA PRO A 214 -20.56 -5.15 33.61
C PRO A 214 -21.99 -5.71 33.63
N THR A 215 -22.95 -4.92 33.14
CA THR A 215 -24.36 -5.28 33.14
C THR A 215 -24.58 -6.54 32.31
N GLU A 216 -25.19 -7.55 32.93
CA GLU A 216 -25.39 -8.88 32.36
C GLU A 216 -26.35 -8.86 31.15
N ASN A 217 -25.85 -8.55 29.95
CA ASN A 217 -26.56 -8.84 28.68
C ASN A 217 -25.69 -8.89 27.40
N CYS A 218 -24.38 -8.58 27.45
CA CYS A 218 -23.45 -8.88 26.35
C CYS A 218 -22.73 -10.21 26.60
N THR A 219 -22.82 -11.17 25.67
CA THR A 219 -22.17 -12.48 25.80
C THR A 219 -20.68 -12.42 25.44
N PRO A 220 -19.73 -12.64 26.37
CA PRO A 220 -18.31 -12.64 26.05
C PRO A 220 -17.90 -13.95 25.35
N ALA A 221 -17.01 -13.86 24.37
CA ALA A 221 -16.49 -15.01 23.62
C ALA A 221 -15.47 -15.85 24.44
N ARG A 222 -15.95 -16.51 25.50
CA ARG A 222 -15.33 -17.62 26.24
C ARG A 222 -13.81 -17.55 26.54
N ARG A 223 -13.48 -17.07 27.74
CA ARG A 223 -12.57 -17.81 28.64
C ARG A 223 -13.29 -18.05 29.98
N ALA A 224 -13.12 -19.22 30.57
CA ALA A 224 -14.13 -19.79 31.47
C ALA A 224 -14.03 -19.38 32.95
N LYS A 225 -15.17 -19.35 33.64
CA LYS A 225 -15.25 -19.41 35.11
C LYS A 225 -16.40 -20.32 35.58
N ARG A 226 -16.42 -20.57 36.89
CA ARG A 226 -16.89 -21.81 37.53
C ARG A 226 -18.31 -21.68 38.11
N MET A 227 -19.14 -22.71 37.93
CA MET A 227 -20.50 -22.77 38.47
C MET A 227 -20.58 -22.52 39.99
N LYS A 228 -21.56 -21.72 40.40
CA LYS A 228 -22.40 -21.96 41.58
C LYS A 228 -23.87 -21.69 41.22
N THR A 229 -24.77 -22.38 41.90
CA THR A 229 -26.20 -22.42 41.58
C THR A 229 -26.99 -21.55 42.54
N GLU A 230 -27.91 -20.72 42.06
CA GLU A 230 -29.02 -20.22 42.88
C GLU A 230 -30.27 -19.93 42.01
N THR A 231 -31.42 -19.76 42.65
CA THR A 231 -32.72 -20.12 42.06
C THR A 231 -33.56 -18.92 41.60
N VAL A 232 -34.12 -19.00 40.39
CA VAL A 232 -34.99 -17.97 39.79
C VAL A 232 -36.33 -17.83 40.54
N SER A 233 -36.83 -16.59 40.63
CA SER A 233 -38.24 -16.30 40.95
C SER A 233 -38.69 -14.98 40.30
N ILE A 234 -39.30 -15.07 39.12
CA ILE A 234 -39.82 -13.93 38.36
C ILE A 234 -41.21 -13.53 38.88
N LYS A 235 -41.49 -12.22 38.96
CA LYS A 235 -42.84 -11.67 38.85
C LYS A 235 -42.84 -10.44 37.94
N ILE A 236 -43.95 -10.25 37.26
CA ILE A 236 -44.19 -9.23 36.23
C ILE A 236 -45.26 -8.26 36.77
N GLU A 237 -45.07 -6.96 36.53
CA GLU A 237 -46.07 -5.92 36.79
C GLU A 237 -46.89 -5.61 35.52
N PRO A 238 -48.14 -5.14 35.68
CA PRO A 238 -48.82 -4.36 34.65
C PRO A 238 -49.38 -3.01 35.16
N GLU A 239 -49.00 -1.94 34.46
CA GLU A 239 -49.68 -0.66 34.17
C GLU A 239 -50.78 -0.09 35.11
N GLU A 240 -50.60 1.20 35.48
CA GLU A 240 -51.71 2.10 35.86
C GLU A 240 -52.48 2.56 34.59
N ALA A 241 -53.65 3.22 34.59
CA ALA A 241 -54.35 4.06 35.58
C ALA A 241 -55.86 4.19 35.16
N PRO A 242 -56.65 5.21 35.57
CA PRO A 242 -56.68 6.01 36.81
C PRO A 242 -58.07 5.99 37.51
N GLU A 243 -58.21 6.61 38.70
CA GLU A 243 -59.26 7.61 39.07
C GLU A 243 -59.62 7.69 40.58
N LEU A 244 -60.02 8.92 40.97
CA LEU A 244 -60.91 9.33 42.09
C LEU A 244 -60.59 9.01 43.59
N LYS A 245 -60.59 10.09 44.37
CA LYS A 245 -60.56 10.20 45.86
C LYS A 245 -61.94 9.77 46.46
N PRO A 246 -62.09 9.29 47.73
CA PRO A 246 -61.74 10.11 48.91
C PRO A 246 -61.45 9.45 50.30
N ARG A 247 -60.74 10.23 51.14
CA ARG A 247 -60.88 10.43 52.61
C ARG A 247 -61.18 9.25 53.59
N ALA A 248 -60.12 8.88 54.34
CA ALA A 248 -59.97 9.13 55.80
C ALA A 248 -60.34 8.07 56.89
N LEU A 249 -59.65 8.23 58.04
CA LEU A 249 -59.96 7.84 59.44
C LEU A 249 -59.70 6.40 59.99
N ARG A 250 -58.53 6.27 60.63
CA ARG A 250 -58.30 5.89 62.07
C ARG A 250 -58.88 4.56 62.67
N ARG A 251 -57.92 3.80 63.26
CA ARG A 251 -57.79 3.31 64.68
C ARG A 251 -58.01 1.82 65.04
N ARG A 252 -57.07 1.34 65.89
CA ARG A 252 -57.07 0.24 66.91
C ARG A 252 -57.02 -1.21 66.36
N MET A 253 -56.04 -2.06 66.75
CA MET A 253 -55.63 -2.59 68.08
C MET A 253 -56.64 -3.58 68.69
N GLY A 254 -56.24 -4.84 69.01
CA GLY A 254 -57.13 -5.71 69.80
C GLY A 254 -56.88 -7.21 70.08
N PHE A 255 -55.66 -7.77 69.97
CA PHE A 255 -55.19 -8.95 70.74
C PHE A 255 -56.11 -10.20 71.03
N THR A 256 -55.73 -11.37 70.46
CA THR A 256 -55.67 -12.72 71.14
C THR A 256 -57.02 -13.41 71.53
N PRO A 257 -57.09 -14.69 72.04
CA PRO A 257 -56.02 -15.57 72.54
C PRO A 257 -56.09 -17.12 72.33
N ILE A 258 -55.02 -17.78 72.85
CA ILE A 258 -54.98 -19.10 73.55
C ILE A 258 -54.67 -20.43 72.78
N LYS A 259 -53.47 -20.98 73.10
CA LYS A 259 -53.07 -22.41 73.31
C LYS A 259 -53.16 -23.43 72.15
N CYS A 260 -52.46 -24.59 72.19
CA CYS A 260 -51.20 -25.08 72.83
C CYS A 260 -51.08 -26.59 72.52
N ASP A 261 -49.87 -27.18 72.45
CA ASP A 261 -49.59 -28.51 73.04
C ASP A 261 -48.08 -28.84 73.14
N LYS A 262 -47.75 -29.96 73.81
CA LYS A 262 -46.44 -30.36 74.39
C LYS A 262 -46.09 -31.79 73.90
N GLU A 263 -45.03 -32.53 74.23
CA GLU A 263 -43.84 -32.50 75.15
C GLU A 263 -42.77 -33.44 74.44
N ASP A 264 -41.57 -33.84 74.89
CA ASP A 264 -40.71 -33.71 76.09
C ASP A 264 -39.22 -34.08 75.71
N SER A 265 -38.30 -33.99 76.68
CA SER A 265 -37.13 -34.88 76.89
C SER A 265 -35.80 -34.57 76.13
N ILE A 266 -34.59 -34.77 76.69
CA ILE A 266 -34.17 -34.99 78.11
C ILE A 266 -32.70 -34.54 78.35
N VAL A 267 -32.43 -33.92 79.52
CA VAL A 267 -31.17 -33.81 80.32
C VAL A 267 -29.79 -33.67 79.64
N ALA A 268 -29.12 -32.54 79.91
CA ALA A 268 -27.66 -32.44 80.15
C ALA A 268 -27.34 -31.33 81.19
N VAL A 269 -26.16 -31.34 81.82
CA VAL A 269 -25.94 -30.75 83.18
C VAL A 269 -24.48 -30.31 83.48
N LYS A 270 -24.29 -29.29 84.35
CA LYS A 270 -23.04 -28.63 84.90
C LYS A 270 -22.57 -27.37 84.13
N LYS A 271 -21.96 -26.33 84.76
CA LYS A 271 -21.58 -26.10 86.18
C LYS A 271 -21.55 -24.60 86.55
N GLU A 272 -21.58 -24.28 87.84
CA GLU A 272 -21.63 -22.91 88.39
C GLU A 272 -20.28 -22.35 88.87
N THR A 273 -20.21 -21.03 89.08
CA THR A 273 -19.51 -20.37 90.21
C THR A 273 -20.04 -18.93 90.32
N VAL A 274 -21.11 -18.69 91.10
CA VAL A 274 -21.14 -18.32 92.54
C VAL A 274 -20.99 -16.81 92.79
N GLU A 275 -21.82 -16.31 93.71
CA GLU A 275 -22.31 -14.93 93.81
C GLU A 275 -21.48 -14.00 94.72
N ALA A 276 -21.78 -12.70 94.66
CA ALA A 276 -21.89 -11.86 95.84
C ALA A 276 -23.07 -10.87 95.66
N ILE A 277 -23.86 -10.66 96.71
CA ILE A 277 -25.10 -9.85 96.71
C ILE A 277 -24.93 -8.71 97.72
N ILE A 278 -25.62 -7.55 97.53
CA ILE A 278 -26.38 -6.78 98.56
C ILE A 278 -26.56 -5.28 98.20
N GLU A 279 -27.83 -4.87 98.23
CA GLU A 279 -28.45 -3.54 98.47
C GLU A 279 -28.14 -2.25 97.65
N LYS A 280 -29.26 -1.62 97.27
CA LYS A 280 -29.48 -0.17 97.10
C LYS A 280 -30.07 0.36 98.43
N PRO A 281 -29.87 1.63 98.87
CA PRO A 281 -30.45 2.75 98.11
C PRO A 281 -29.87 4.18 98.24
N LYS A 282 -30.25 5.00 97.23
CA LYS A 282 -30.53 6.45 97.24
C LYS A 282 -29.38 7.49 97.30
N ALA A 283 -29.39 8.30 96.24
CA ALA A 283 -29.28 9.77 96.25
C ALA A 283 -27.90 10.45 96.47
N ARG A 284 -27.15 10.60 95.37
CA ARG A 284 -26.57 11.91 95.01
C ARG A 284 -26.56 12.09 93.49
N SER A 285 -26.89 13.28 93.02
CA SER A 285 -26.99 13.59 91.58
C SER A 285 -25.60 13.62 90.92
N LYS A 286 -25.38 12.75 89.94
CA LYS A 286 -24.35 12.94 88.91
C LYS A 286 -25.04 13.41 87.63
N LYS A 287 -24.45 14.41 86.98
CA LYS A 287 -24.93 14.93 85.69
C LYS A 287 -24.98 13.79 84.66
N TRP A 288 -26.01 13.78 83.82
CA TRP A 288 -25.90 13.12 82.53
C TRP A 288 -24.88 13.93 81.72
N ARG A 289 -23.82 13.28 81.23
CA ARG A 289 -23.11 13.76 80.04
C ARG A 289 -23.97 13.37 78.84
N SER A 290 -24.15 14.28 77.88
CA SER A 290 -24.76 13.93 76.60
C SER A 290 -23.74 13.11 75.77
N PRO A 291 -24.17 12.38 74.73
CA PRO A 291 -23.25 11.75 73.78
C PRO A 291 -22.41 12.72 72.92
N VAL A 292 -22.47 14.02 73.19
CA VAL A 292 -21.88 15.10 72.37
C VAL A 292 -20.44 15.44 72.80
N ASP A 293 -19.99 14.97 73.98
CA ASP A 293 -18.63 15.11 74.55
C ASP A 293 -17.48 14.47 73.69
N LEU A 294 -17.72 14.11 72.43
CA LEU A 294 -16.82 13.36 71.55
C LEU A 294 -16.24 14.15 70.36
N TYR A 295 -16.87 15.26 69.95
CA TYR A 295 -16.40 16.06 68.80
C TYR A 295 -15.67 17.31 69.29
N VAL A 296 -14.34 17.32 69.11
CA VAL A 296 -13.47 18.46 69.40
C VAL A 296 -12.77 18.91 68.12
N CYS A 297 -12.79 20.21 67.85
CA CYS A 297 -12.16 20.76 66.66
C CYS A 297 -10.66 20.48 66.63
N LEU A 298 -10.18 19.77 65.61
CA LEU A 298 -8.78 19.33 65.54
C LEU A 298 -7.75 20.46 65.41
N ILE A 299 -8.19 21.70 65.18
CA ILE A 299 -7.32 22.88 65.04
C ILE A 299 -7.18 23.64 66.38
N CYS A 300 -8.21 23.68 67.24
CA CYS A 300 -8.19 24.42 68.50
C CYS A 300 -8.39 23.57 69.77
N GLY A 301 -8.71 22.29 69.64
CA GLY A 301 -8.90 21.35 70.75
C GLY A 301 -10.17 21.57 71.59
N SER A 302 -11.07 22.47 71.18
CA SER A 302 -12.33 22.78 71.86
C SER A 302 -13.54 22.19 71.13
N GLY A 303 -14.61 21.91 71.88
CA GLY A 303 -15.96 21.61 71.37
C GLY A 303 -16.99 22.71 71.71
N SER A 304 -16.53 23.95 71.83
CA SER A 304 -17.35 25.13 72.15
C SER A 304 -17.87 25.81 70.90
N GLU A 305 -19.17 26.13 70.86
CA GLU A 305 -19.92 26.62 69.68
C GLU A 305 -20.33 25.50 68.71
N GLU A 306 -21.15 24.55 69.22
CA GLU A 306 -21.76 23.44 68.46
C GLU A 306 -22.43 23.92 67.16
N ASP A 307 -23.12 25.07 67.19
CA ASP A 307 -23.79 25.71 66.03
C ASP A 307 -22.83 26.07 64.86
N ARG A 308 -21.51 26.00 65.07
CA ARG A 308 -20.45 26.36 64.13
C ARG A 308 -19.43 25.23 63.92
N LEU A 309 -19.70 24.03 64.44
CA LEU A 309 -18.85 22.86 64.27
C LEU A 309 -19.28 22.05 63.04
N LEU A 310 -18.42 22.01 62.02
CA LEU A 310 -18.57 21.19 60.82
C LEU A 310 -17.96 19.80 61.04
N LEU A 311 -18.60 18.78 60.47
CA LEU A 311 -18.07 17.43 60.33
C LEU A 311 -17.69 17.20 58.87
N CYS A 312 -16.57 16.54 58.62
CA CYS A 312 -16.12 16.20 57.27
C CYS A 312 -16.71 14.86 56.82
N ASP A 313 -17.63 14.84 55.85
CA ASP A 313 -18.32 13.61 55.41
C ASP A 313 -17.42 12.58 54.67
N GLY A 314 -16.10 12.84 54.62
CA GLY A 314 -15.07 11.90 54.16
C GLY A 314 -14.19 11.27 55.25
N CYS A 315 -14.29 11.70 56.52
CA CYS A 315 -13.52 11.11 57.64
C CYS A 315 -14.10 11.34 59.04
N ASP A 316 -15.25 12.00 59.17
CA ASP A 316 -15.93 12.39 60.42
C ASP A 316 -15.11 13.32 61.37
N ASP A 317 -13.91 13.75 60.98
CA ASP A 317 -13.12 14.77 61.70
C ASP A 317 -13.94 16.08 61.85
N SER A 318 -13.95 16.66 63.06
CA SER A 318 -14.69 17.91 63.36
C SER A 318 -13.82 19.18 63.32
N TYR A 319 -14.36 20.29 62.80
CA TYR A 319 -13.69 21.59 62.64
C TYR A 319 -14.67 22.77 62.79
N HIS A 320 -14.31 23.85 63.50
CA HIS A 320 -15.15 25.06 63.52
C HIS A 320 -15.04 25.85 62.22
N THR A 321 -16.14 26.47 61.75
CA THR A 321 -16.15 27.35 60.55
C THR A 321 -15.05 28.42 60.57
N PHE A 322 -14.78 29.01 61.74
CA PHE A 322 -13.76 30.04 61.95
C PHE A 322 -12.34 29.50 62.21
N CYS A 323 -12.19 28.20 62.46
CA CYS A 323 -10.87 27.54 62.53
C CYS A 323 -10.38 27.06 61.16
N LEU A 324 -11.25 27.04 60.16
CA LEU A 324 -10.91 26.69 58.78
C LEU A 324 -10.15 27.83 58.07
N ILE A 325 -9.52 27.46 56.96
CA ILE A 325 -8.63 28.30 56.18
C ILE A 325 -9.02 28.15 54.70
N PRO A 326 -9.68 29.16 54.08
CA PRO A 326 -10.20 30.39 54.69
C PRO A 326 -11.33 30.15 55.71
N PRO A 327 -11.55 31.08 56.67
CA PRO A 327 -12.64 30.95 57.64
C PRO A 327 -14.00 31.16 56.98
N LEU A 328 -14.92 30.23 57.19
CA LEU A 328 -16.26 30.25 56.63
C LEU A 328 -17.18 31.12 57.48
N GLN A 329 -17.99 31.98 56.85
CA GLN A 329 -18.88 32.90 57.56
C GLN A 329 -20.16 32.21 58.08
N ASP A 330 -20.66 31.24 57.30
CA ASP A 330 -21.82 30.40 57.59
C ASP A 330 -21.48 28.92 57.34
N VAL A 331 -22.35 28.01 57.79
CA VAL A 331 -22.28 26.58 57.47
C VAL A 331 -22.61 26.34 55.97
N PRO A 332 -21.76 25.62 55.21
CA PRO A 332 -22.03 25.29 53.80
C PRO A 332 -23.36 24.55 53.58
N LYS A 333 -23.91 24.69 52.37
CA LYS A 333 -25.16 24.02 51.96
C LYS A 333 -24.87 22.89 50.97
N GLY A 334 -24.31 21.82 51.49
CA GLY A 334 -23.91 20.62 50.73
C GLY A 334 -22.85 19.84 51.50
N ASP A 335 -22.34 18.79 50.88
CA ASP A 335 -21.18 18.03 51.36
C ASP A 335 -19.98 18.94 51.67
N TRP A 336 -19.30 18.68 52.78
CA TRP A 336 -18.08 19.39 53.17
C TRP A 336 -16.94 18.42 53.49
N ARG A 337 -15.71 18.80 53.14
CA ARG A 337 -14.50 17.99 53.34
C ARG A 337 -13.43 18.82 54.05
N CYS A 338 -12.77 18.22 55.04
CA CYS A 338 -11.64 18.86 55.72
C CYS A 338 -10.42 18.94 54.78
N PRO A 339 -9.44 19.83 55.03
CA PRO A 339 -8.26 19.99 54.16
C PRO A 339 -7.48 18.71 53.84
N LYS A 340 -7.48 17.70 54.75
CA LYS A 340 -6.86 16.39 54.49
C LYS A 340 -7.65 15.57 53.47
N CYS A 341 -8.98 15.45 53.66
CA CYS A 341 -9.85 14.77 52.70
C CYS A 341 -9.91 15.53 51.39
N LEU A 342 -9.91 16.87 51.40
CA LEU A 342 -9.77 17.72 50.23
C LEU A 342 -8.51 17.41 49.43
N ALA A 343 -7.34 17.37 50.09
CA ALA A 343 -6.10 16.99 49.45
C ALA A 343 -6.17 15.56 48.88
N GLN A 344 -6.73 14.60 49.65
CA GLN A 344 -6.87 13.21 49.22
C GLN A 344 -7.87 13.02 48.05
N GLU A 345 -8.96 13.79 48.02
CA GLU A 345 -10.02 13.79 47.01
C GLU A 345 -9.52 14.44 45.72
N CYS A 346 -8.84 15.58 45.82
CA CYS A 346 -8.17 16.26 44.70
C CYS A 346 -6.90 15.52 44.21
N SER A 347 -6.29 14.66 45.02
CA SER A 347 -5.16 13.81 44.61
C SER A 347 -5.58 12.44 44.07
N LYS A 348 -6.88 12.12 44.00
CA LYS A 348 -7.34 10.94 43.26
C LYS A 348 -6.97 11.15 41.78
N PRO A 349 -6.30 10.20 41.11
CA PRO A 349 -6.10 10.30 39.67
C PRO A 349 -7.46 10.35 38.98
N GLN A 350 -7.63 11.27 38.02
CA GLN A 350 -8.82 11.29 37.18
C GLN A 350 -8.96 9.95 36.44
N GLU A 351 -10.21 9.49 36.30
CA GLU A 351 -10.50 8.19 35.70
C GLU A 351 -10.17 8.14 34.20
N ALA A 352 -10.01 6.93 33.66
CA ALA A 352 -9.36 6.69 32.37
C ALA A 352 -9.93 7.53 31.21
N PHE A 353 -9.01 8.16 30.47
CA PHE A 353 -9.27 9.05 29.34
C PHE A 353 -10.02 8.29 28.23
N GLY A 354 -11.19 8.80 27.82
CA GLY A 354 -11.98 8.23 26.73
C GLY A 354 -13.36 8.88 26.62
N PHE A 355 -13.91 8.90 25.40
CA PHE A 355 -15.18 9.55 25.08
C PHE A 355 -16.40 8.83 25.68
N GLU A 356 -17.46 9.59 25.98
CA GLU A 356 -18.72 9.04 26.52
C GLU A 356 -19.49 8.31 25.41
N GLN A 357 -20.16 7.20 25.72
CA GLN A 357 -21.12 6.57 24.80
C GLN A 357 -22.50 7.22 24.98
N ALA A 358 -23.22 7.46 23.88
CA ALA A 358 -24.57 8.01 23.93
C ALA A 358 -25.54 6.97 24.51
N ALA A 359 -26.53 7.42 25.29
CA ALA A 359 -27.58 6.58 25.86
C ALA A 359 -28.69 6.18 24.85
N ARG A 360 -28.40 6.23 23.55
CA ARG A 360 -29.33 5.96 22.44
C ARG A 360 -28.61 5.28 21.28
N ASP A 361 -29.19 4.19 20.80
CA ASP A 361 -28.81 3.62 19.51
C ASP A 361 -29.50 4.37 18.37
N TYR A 362 -28.78 4.60 17.27
CA TYR A 362 -29.31 5.17 16.04
C TYR A 362 -29.21 4.16 14.89
N THR A 363 -30.12 4.24 13.92
CA THR A 363 -29.87 3.69 12.59
C THR A 363 -29.02 4.66 11.78
N LEU A 364 -28.32 4.15 10.77
CA LEU A 364 -27.51 4.99 9.89
C LEU A 364 -28.34 6.07 9.15
N ARG A 365 -29.62 5.81 8.83
CA ARG A 365 -30.55 6.85 8.35
C ARG A 365 -30.82 7.94 9.40
N MET A 366 -31.20 7.57 10.63
CA MET A 366 -31.54 8.54 11.68
C MET A 366 -30.34 9.40 12.08
N PHE A 367 -29.13 8.81 12.08
CA PHE A 367 -27.89 9.56 12.32
C PHE A 367 -27.61 10.56 11.19
N GLY A 368 -27.83 10.19 9.93
CA GLY A 368 -27.72 11.11 8.78
C GLY A 368 -28.70 12.28 8.85
N GLU A 369 -29.98 12.01 9.15
CA GLU A 369 -30.99 13.04 9.36
C GLU A 369 -30.60 14.01 10.50
N MET A 370 -30.01 13.51 11.59
CA MET A 370 -29.50 14.34 12.68
C MET A 370 -28.30 15.19 12.24
N ALA A 371 -27.32 14.59 11.57
CA ALA A 371 -26.09 15.23 11.12
C ALA A 371 -26.33 16.35 10.09
N ASP A 372 -27.22 16.11 9.12
CA ASP A 372 -27.54 17.09 8.07
C ASP A 372 -28.33 18.28 8.64
N ASN A 373 -29.29 18.04 9.53
CA ASN A 373 -30.01 19.11 10.23
C ASN A 373 -29.05 19.95 11.08
N PHE A 374 -28.17 19.32 11.87
CA PHE A 374 -27.15 20.01 12.67
C PHE A 374 -26.28 20.95 11.81
N LYS A 375 -25.74 20.45 10.68
CA LYS A 375 -24.90 21.27 9.80
C LYS A 375 -25.69 22.38 9.11
N SER A 376 -26.92 22.10 8.68
CA SER A 376 -27.80 23.09 8.04
C SER A 376 -28.16 24.23 8.99
N ASP A 377 -28.50 23.92 10.24
CA ASP A 377 -28.87 24.91 11.25
C ASP A 377 -27.65 25.71 11.74
N TYR A 378 -26.47 25.08 11.85
CA TYR A 378 -25.24 25.76 12.27
C TYR A 378 -24.75 26.81 11.26
N PHE A 379 -24.73 26.47 9.97
CA PHE A 379 -24.24 27.38 8.91
C PHE A 379 -25.36 28.20 8.23
N ASN A 380 -26.62 27.95 8.56
CA ASN A 380 -27.81 28.50 7.89
C ASN A 380 -27.78 28.33 6.36
N MET A 381 -27.20 27.23 5.88
CA MET A 381 -26.96 26.92 4.47
C MET A 381 -27.21 25.42 4.20
N PRO A 382 -27.68 25.02 3.00
CA PRO A 382 -27.75 23.62 2.62
C PRO A 382 -26.37 22.94 2.76
N VAL A 383 -26.33 21.73 3.32
CA VAL A 383 -25.08 21.08 3.76
C VAL A 383 -23.97 21.04 2.70
N HIS A 384 -24.33 20.71 1.46
CA HIS A 384 -23.44 20.61 0.30
C HIS A 384 -22.99 21.96 -0.28
N MET A 385 -23.56 23.09 0.18
CA MET A 385 -23.17 24.44 -0.23
C MET A 385 -22.13 25.08 0.70
N VAL A 386 -21.82 24.44 1.84
CA VAL A 386 -20.84 24.95 2.82
C VAL A 386 -19.42 24.62 2.34
N PRO A 387 -18.55 25.62 2.08
CA PRO A 387 -17.19 25.35 1.59
C PRO A 387 -16.31 24.63 2.61
N THR A 388 -15.44 23.74 2.16
CA THR A 388 -14.61 22.91 3.05
C THR A 388 -13.64 23.72 3.91
N GLU A 389 -13.22 24.88 3.42
CA GLU A 389 -12.30 25.83 4.07
C GLU A 389 -13.01 26.60 5.19
N LEU A 390 -14.34 26.79 5.07
CA LEU A 390 -15.16 27.46 6.09
C LEU A 390 -15.34 26.53 7.30
N VAL A 391 -15.69 25.27 7.07
CA VAL A 391 -15.81 24.26 8.14
C VAL A 391 -14.45 24.01 8.81
N GLU A 392 -13.36 23.94 8.04
CA GLU A 392 -12.00 23.78 8.57
C GLU A 392 -11.59 24.94 9.49
N LYS A 393 -11.80 26.18 9.04
CA LYS A 393 -11.53 27.38 9.83
C LYS A 393 -12.37 27.42 11.10
N GLU A 394 -13.62 27.02 11.02
CA GLU A 394 -14.58 27.05 12.13
C GLU A 394 -14.33 25.93 13.15
N PHE A 395 -13.97 24.72 12.71
CA PHE A 395 -13.54 23.62 13.57
C PHE A 395 -12.38 24.05 14.48
N TRP A 396 -11.32 24.63 13.89
CA TRP A 396 -10.18 25.12 14.66
C TRP A 396 -10.49 26.35 15.52
N ARG A 397 -11.53 27.13 15.20
CA ARG A 397 -12.06 28.18 16.07
C ARG A 397 -12.71 27.57 17.30
N LEU A 398 -13.67 26.65 17.12
CA LEU A 398 -14.41 25.98 18.18
C LEU A 398 -13.47 25.26 19.16
N VAL A 399 -12.58 24.41 18.63
CA VAL A 399 -11.56 23.68 19.41
C VAL A 399 -10.63 24.61 20.23
N SER A 400 -10.51 25.88 19.84
CA SER A 400 -9.74 26.91 20.58
C SER A 400 -10.58 27.78 21.53
N THR A 401 -11.92 27.67 21.52
CA THR A 401 -12.85 28.64 22.12
C THR A 401 -13.62 28.03 23.30
N ILE A 402 -13.16 28.34 24.52
CA ILE A 402 -13.75 27.85 25.79
C ILE A 402 -15.13 28.51 26.09
N GLU A 403 -15.59 29.42 25.23
CA GLU A 403 -16.81 30.22 25.45
C GLU A 403 -18.07 29.62 24.78
N GLU A 404 -17.92 28.60 23.94
CA GLU A 404 -18.98 27.99 23.11
C GLU A 404 -18.94 26.46 23.19
N ASP A 405 -19.75 25.84 24.05
CA ASP A 405 -19.78 24.38 24.21
C ASP A 405 -20.50 23.67 23.05
N VAL A 406 -19.73 23.25 22.04
CA VAL A 406 -20.21 22.43 20.91
C VAL A 406 -19.93 20.94 21.15
N THR A 407 -20.98 20.14 21.05
CA THR A 407 -20.96 18.68 21.21
C THR A 407 -21.44 18.00 19.92
N VAL A 408 -20.73 16.95 19.48
CA VAL A 408 -21.07 16.16 18.29
C VAL A 408 -21.05 14.66 18.61
N GLU A 409 -21.76 13.87 17.81
CA GLU A 409 -21.84 12.41 17.94
C GLU A 409 -21.05 11.71 16.80
N TYR A 410 -20.52 10.51 17.01
CA TYR A 410 -19.87 9.75 15.93
C TYR A 410 -19.88 8.23 16.14
N GLY A 411 -19.94 7.48 15.04
CA GLY A 411 -19.71 6.03 15.03
C GLY A 411 -18.23 5.75 14.79
N ALA A 412 -17.60 4.97 15.67
CA ALA A 412 -16.24 4.47 15.51
C ALA A 412 -16.08 3.11 16.22
N ASP A 413 -15.04 2.39 15.84
CA ASP A 413 -14.67 1.06 16.37
C ASP A 413 -15.75 -0.01 16.10
N ILE A 414 -16.57 0.21 15.06
CA ILE A 414 -17.64 -0.67 14.61
C ILE A 414 -17.01 -1.77 13.75
N ALA A 415 -16.87 -2.98 14.28
CA ALA A 415 -16.21 -4.08 13.58
C ALA A 415 -17.06 -4.66 12.45
N SER A 416 -16.48 -4.80 11.24
CA SER A 416 -17.16 -5.35 10.05
C SER A 416 -17.74 -6.76 10.26
N LYS A 417 -17.17 -7.53 11.19
CA LYS A 417 -17.61 -8.88 11.58
C LYS A 417 -19.03 -8.94 12.17
N GLU A 418 -19.48 -7.87 12.82
CA GLU A 418 -20.78 -7.82 13.51
C GLU A 418 -21.82 -7.08 12.66
N PHE A 419 -21.44 -5.93 12.10
CA PHE A 419 -22.34 -5.03 11.38
C PHE A 419 -22.33 -5.24 9.85
N GLY A 420 -21.34 -5.96 9.32
CA GLY A 420 -21.11 -6.16 7.89
C GLY A 420 -20.17 -5.10 7.31
N SER A 421 -19.24 -5.52 6.46
CA SER A 421 -18.39 -4.63 5.65
C SER A 421 -19.21 -3.75 4.71
N GLY A 422 -18.71 -2.53 4.41
CA GLY A 422 -19.26 -1.66 3.38
C GLY A 422 -18.95 -2.16 1.96
N PHE A 423 -17.83 -2.87 1.79
CA PHE A 423 -17.53 -3.63 0.57
C PHE A 423 -18.31 -4.95 0.49
N PRO A 424 -18.61 -5.45 -0.72
CA PRO A 424 -19.11 -6.81 -0.90
C PRO A 424 -18.08 -7.84 -0.45
N VAL A 425 -18.54 -8.91 0.22
CA VAL A 425 -17.70 -10.02 0.70
C VAL A 425 -18.33 -11.37 0.35
N ARG A 426 -17.50 -12.38 0.11
CA ARG A 426 -17.95 -13.76 -0.13
C ARG A 426 -18.71 -14.28 1.09
N ASP A 427 -19.79 -15.04 0.85
CA ASP A 427 -20.75 -15.51 1.86
C ASP A 427 -21.45 -14.42 2.71
N GLY A 428 -21.40 -13.15 2.27
CA GLY A 428 -22.09 -12.03 2.91
C GLY A 428 -23.63 -12.10 2.80
N LYS A 429 -24.30 -11.30 3.64
CA LYS A 429 -25.78 -11.13 3.62
C LYS A 429 -26.28 -10.48 2.32
N PHE A 430 -25.44 -9.67 1.67
CA PHE A 430 -25.72 -8.96 0.42
C PHE A 430 -25.47 -9.86 -0.79
N ARG A 431 -26.46 -9.98 -1.69
CA ARG A 431 -26.29 -10.69 -2.96
C ARG A 431 -25.71 -9.76 -4.03
N VAL A 432 -24.41 -9.91 -4.25
CA VAL A 432 -23.68 -9.27 -5.36
C VAL A 432 -24.28 -9.69 -6.70
N LYS A 433 -24.30 -8.78 -7.69
CA LYS A 433 -24.73 -9.07 -9.07
C LYS A 433 -23.55 -9.62 -9.88
N PRO A 434 -23.78 -10.38 -10.97
CA PRO A 434 -22.69 -10.83 -11.86
C PRO A 434 -21.82 -9.71 -12.45
N GLU A 435 -22.36 -8.50 -12.60
CA GLU A 435 -21.60 -7.30 -13.03
C GLU A 435 -20.69 -6.74 -11.92
N ASP A 436 -21.02 -7.00 -10.65
CA ASP A 436 -20.32 -6.50 -9.46
C ASP A 436 -19.38 -7.56 -8.83
N GLU A 437 -19.38 -8.80 -9.32
CA GLU A 437 -18.56 -9.90 -8.77
C GLU A 437 -17.06 -9.59 -8.79
N MET A 438 -16.59 -8.71 -9.69
CA MET A 438 -15.19 -8.26 -9.73
C MET A 438 -14.70 -7.57 -8.44
N TYR A 439 -15.61 -6.97 -7.66
CA TYR A 439 -15.27 -6.29 -6.40
C TYR A 439 -15.08 -7.27 -5.22
N LEU A 440 -15.50 -8.53 -5.36
CA LEU A 440 -15.30 -9.57 -4.33
C LEU A 440 -13.83 -9.98 -4.19
N ASP A 441 -13.13 -10.12 -5.33
CA ASP A 441 -11.75 -10.62 -5.37
C ASP A 441 -10.72 -9.49 -5.60
N CYS A 442 -11.17 -8.24 -5.69
CA CYS A 442 -10.30 -7.07 -5.88
C CYS A 442 -9.39 -6.85 -4.67
N GLY A 443 -8.09 -6.62 -4.89
CA GLY A 443 -7.12 -6.35 -3.82
C GLY A 443 -7.36 -5.04 -3.05
N TRP A 444 -8.07 -4.08 -3.65
CA TRP A 444 -8.48 -2.81 -3.00
C TRP A 444 -9.73 -2.94 -2.13
N ASN A 445 -10.37 -4.13 -2.09
CA ASN A 445 -11.36 -4.44 -1.07
C ASN A 445 -10.63 -4.65 0.26
N LEU A 446 -10.93 -3.83 1.27
CA LEU A 446 -10.19 -3.81 2.53
C LEU A 446 -10.31 -5.11 3.35
N ASN A 447 -11.24 -5.99 2.99
CA ASN A 447 -11.41 -7.31 3.59
C ASN A 447 -10.44 -8.35 2.98
N ASN A 448 -9.91 -8.09 1.79
CA ASN A 448 -8.92 -8.94 1.11
C ASN A 448 -7.49 -8.50 1.43
N MET A 449 -7.23 -7.19 1.50
CA MET A 449 -5.88 -6.64 1.58
C MET A 449 -5.00 -7.22 2.72
N PRO A 450 -5.51 -7.44 3.96
CA PRO A 450 -4.71 -8.05 5.03
C PRO A 450 -4.36 -9.52 4.82
N VAL A 451 -5.05 -10.24 3.92
CA VAL A 451 -4.92 -11.69 3.69
C VAL A 451 -4.33 -12.05 2.32
N MET A 452 -3.87 -11.07 1.53
CA MET A 452 -3.14 -11.32 0.28
C MET A 452 -1.74 -11.93 0.54
N GLU A 453 -1.19 -12.66 -0.43
CA GLU A 453 0.15 -13.29 -0.28
C GLU A 453 1.31 -12.31 0.05
N PRO A 454 1.32 -11.03 -0.40
CA PRO A 454 2.33 -10.05 0.02
C PRO A 454 2.12 -9.45 1.43
N SER A 455 0.98 -9.68 2.08
CA SER A 455 0.67 -9.16 3.41
C SER A 455 1.31 -10.03 4.50
N VAL A 456 2.07 -9.40 5.39
CA VAL A 456 2.66 -10.09 6.56
C VAL A 456 1.58 -10.62 7.51
N LEU A 457 0.43 -9.95 7.60
CA LEU A 457 -0.67 -10.31 8.51
C LEU A 457 -1.34 -11.65 8.16
N THR A 458 -1.21 -12.11 6.92
CA THR A 458 -1.66 -13.43 6.42
C THR A 458 -1.08 -14.60 7.21
N HIS A 459 0.09 -14.43 7.83
CA HIS A 459 0.78 -15.45 8.63
C HIS A 459 0.44 -15.42 10.13
N ILE A 460 -0.28 -14.39 10.59
CA ILE A 460 -0.79 -14.30 11.96
C ILE A 460 -2.04 -15.16 12.09
N THR A 461 -2.12 -15.99 13.15
CA THR A 461 -3.24 -16.93 13.35
C THR A 461 -4.41 -16.37 14.15
N ALA A 462 -4.22 -15.26 14.87
CA ALA A 462 -5.29 -14.53 15.55
C ALA A 462 -6.02 -13.60 14.57
N ASP A 463 -7.34 -13.44 14.73
CA ASP A 463 -8.14 -12.49 13.95
C ASP A 463 -8.30 -11.19 14.73
N ILE A 464 -7.34 -10.29 14.53
CA ILE A 464 -7.24 -9.01 15.24
C ILE A 464 -8.14 -7.99 14.52
N CYS A 465 -9.15 -7.49 15.24
CA CYS A 465 -10.00 -6.38 14.81
C CYS A 465 -9.14 -5.12 14.52
N GLY A 466 -9.45 -4.38 13.44
CA GLY A 466 -8.66 -3.25 12.96
C GLY A 466 -7.53 -3.70 12.01
N MET A 467 -6.77 -4.75 12.37
CA MET A 467 -5.63 -5.21 11.56
C MET A 467 -5.98 -6.23 10.46
N LYS A 468 -6.89 -7.16 10.73
CA LYS A 468 -7.36 -8.15 9.73
C LYS A 468 -8.80 -7.92 9.28
N LEU A 469 -9.59 -7.28 10.14
CA LEU A 469 -11.02 -7.08 9.95
C LEU A 469 -11.27 -5.57 9.95
N PRO A 470 -11.73 -4.99 8.83
CA PRO A 470 -11.92 -3.55 8.71
C PRO A 470 -12.85 -2.95 9.76
N TRP A 471 -12.57 -1.71 10.12
CA TRP A 471 -13.32 -0.90 11.07
C TRP A 471 -14.12 0.18 10.34
N LEU A 472 -15.38 0.34 10.75
CA LEU A 472 -16.34 1.23 10.13
C LEU A 472 -16.46 2.51 10.96
N TYR A 473 -16.48 3.65 10.28
CA TYR A 473 -16.50 4.98 10.86
C TYR A 473 -17.64 5.80 10.26
N VAL A 474 -18.58 6.24 11.10
CA VAL A 474 -19.72 7.07 10.72
C VAL A 474 -19.47 8.49 11.22
N GLY A 475 -19.19 9.40 10.28
CA GLY A 475 -18.88 10.80 10.56
C GLY A 475 -20.11 11.71 10.51
N MET A 476 -20.06 12.81 11.26
CA MET A 476 -20.93 13.99 11.09
C MET A 476 -20.08 15.26 11.06
N CYS A 477 -20.67 16.41 10.75
CA CYS A 477 -19.94 17.68 10.75
C CYS A 477 -19.18 17.92 12.08
N PHE A 478 -17.90 18.29 11.98
CA PHE A 478 -16.94 18.46 13.08
C PHE A 478 -16.54 17.20 13.87
N SER A 479 -17.11 16.01 13.64
CA SER A 479 -16.64 14.82 14.36
C SER A 479 -15.23 14.43 13.93
N SER A 480 -14.36 14.13 14.90
CA SER A 480 -12.91 14.21 14.72
C SER A 480 -12.14 13.02 15.31
N PHE A 481 -10.94 12.80 14.77
CA PHE A 481 -9.96 11.84 15.29
C PHE A 481 -8.68 12.59 15.67
N CYS A 482 -8.20 12.30 16.88
CA CYS A 482 -7.04 12.95 17.49
C CYS A 482 -5.72 12.55 16.83
N TRP A 483 -4.62 13.22 17.18
CA TRP A 483 -3.30 12.85 16.70
C TRP A 483 -2.91 11.47 17.24
N HIS A 484 -2.68 10.53 16.33
CA HIS A 484 -2.24 9.18 16.66
C HIS A 484 -1.37 8.57 15.57
N ILE A 485 -0.78 7.43 15.89
CA ILE A 485 -0.06 6.52 14.99
C ILE A 485 -0.70 5.14 15.10
N GLU A 486 -0.60 4.37 14.02
CA GLU A 486 -1.12 3.01 13.96
C GLU A 486 -0.42 2.06 14.92
N ASP A 487 -1.14 1.03 15.36
CA ASP A 487 -0.58 -0.01 16.22
C ASP A 487 0.57 -0.76 15.54
N HIS A 488 1.63 -1.03 16.32
CA HIS A 488 2.92 -1.54 15.84
C HIS A 488 3.58 -0.69 14.73
N TRP A 489 3.22 0.60 14.61
CA TRP A 489 3.63 1.48 13.51
C TRP A 489 3.32 0.88 12.13
N SER A 490 2.21 0.14 12.01
CA SER A 490 1.74 -0.45 10.75
C SER A 490 1.32 0.62 9.72
N TYR A 491 1.04 0.19 8.49
CA TYR A 491 0.26 1.00 7.56
C TYR A 491 -1.22 0.96 7.94
N SER A 492 -1.96 1.96 7.49
CA SER A 492 -3.42 1.92 7.43
C SER A 492 -3.91 2.53 6.13
N ILE A 493 -5.02 2.00 5.64
CA ILE A 493 -5.72 2.48 4.46
C ILE A 493 -7.17 2.73 4.82
N ASN A 494 -7.68 3.91 4.48
CA ASN A 494 -9.05 4.33 4.67
C ASN A 494 -9.72 4.55 3.32
N TYR A 495 -10.91 3.99 3.13
CA TYR A 495 -11.78 4.22 1.99
C TYR A 495 -13.04 4.97 2.43
N LEU A 496 -13.37 6.06 1.74
CA LEU A 496 -14.61 6.81 1.98
C LEU A 496 -15.69 6.30 1.01
N HIS A 497 -16.56 5.41 1.48
CA HIS A 497 -17.60 4.78 0.65
C HIS A 497 -18.54 5.83 0.04
N TRP A 498 -19.05 6.74 0.87
CA TRP A 498 -19.95 7.82 0.45
C TRP A 498 -20.06 8.93 1.51
N GLY A 499 -20.68 10.04 1.12
CA GLY A 499 -20.99 11.18 1.98
C GLY A 499 -20.08 12.38 1.78
N GLU A 500 -20.12 13.32 2.73
CA GLU A 500 -19.31 14.54 2.69
C GLU A 500 -17.83 14.28 3.01
N PRO A 501 -16.90 15.13 2.55
CA PRO A 501 -15.47 14.83 2.63
C PRO A 501 -14.93 14.65 4.07
N LYS A 502 -13.85 13.88 4.19
CA LYS A 502 -13.06 13.74 5.42
C LYS A 502 -11.78 14.55 5.28
N THR A 503 -11.54 15.51 6.17
CA THR A 503 -10.32 16.33 6.17
C THR A 503 -9.28 15.67 7.05
N TRP A 504 -8.11 15.40 6.48
CA TRP A 504 -6.97 14.76 7.14
C TRP A 504 -5.81 15.74 7.31
N TYR A 505 -5.04 15.54 8.38
CA TYR A 505 -3.71 16.09 8.61
C TYR A 505 -2.73 14.95 8.83
N GLY A 506 -1.53 15.05 8.25
CA GLY A 506 -0.48 14.04 8.37
C GLY A 506 0.89 14.66 8.61
N ALA A 507 1.67 14.02 9.49
CA ALA A 507 3.08 14.28 9.73
C ALA A 507 3.87 13.02 9.35
N PRO A 508 5.01 13.15 8.64
CA PRO A 508 5.80 12.01 8.21
C PRO A 508 6.53 11.34 9.37
N GLY A 509 6.78 10.02 9.26
CA GLY A 509 7.38 9.22 10.34
C GLY A 509 8.75 9.70 10.82
N TYR A 510 9.54 10.36 9.97
CA TYR A 510 10.82 10.98 10.37
C TYR A 510 10.67 12.20 11.30
N ALA A 511 9.46 12.79 11.37
CA ALA A 511 9.14 13.93 12.22
C ALA A 511 8.32 13.53 13.46
N ALA A 512 8.05 12.23 13.66
CA ALA A 512 7.27 11.73 14.78
C ALA A 512 7.84 12.17 16.14
N GLU A 513 9.14 11.95 16.36
CA GLU A 513 9.83 12.30 17.61
C GLU A 513 9.83 13.81 17.89
N GLN A 514 9.92 14.63 16.84
CA GLN A 514 9.81 16.09 16.95
C GLN A 514 8.39 16.52 17.32
N LEU A 515 7.36 15.89 16.74
CA LEU A 515 5.96 16.11 17.10
C LEU A 515 5.69 15.69 18.54
N GLU A 516 6.21 14.53 18.97
CA GLU A 516 6.15 14.08 20.37
C GLU A 516 6.85 15.06 21.32
N GLU A 517 8.05 15.56 21.00
CA GLU A 517 8.77 16.55 21.82
C GLU A 517 7.94 17.84 21.95
N VAL A 518 7.37 18.33 20.85
CA VAL A 518 6.51 19.52 20.85
C VAL A 518 5.24 19.33 21.69
N MET A 519 4.61 18.16 21.62
CA MET A 519 3.48 17.80 22.49
C MET A 519 3.89 17.80 23.98
N LYS A 520 4.98 17.09 24.31
CA LYS A 520 5.55 16.98 25.66
C LYS A 520 5.96 18.34 26.22
N LYS A 521 6.43 19.26 25.38
CA LYS A 521 6.84 20.63 25.71
C LYS A 521 5.67 21.62 25.88
N LEU A 522 4.57 21.42 25.18
CA LEU A 522 3.39 22.29 25.25
C LEU A 522 2.45 21.93 26.42
N ALA A 523 2.34 20.65 26.76
CA ALA A 523 1.48 20.17 27.85
C ALA A 523 2.21 19.17 28.81
N PRO A 524 3.38 19.53 29.38
CA PRO A 524 4.20 18.61 30.18
C PRO A 524 3.47 18.02 31.39
N GLU A 525 2.57 18.79 31.99
CA GLU A 525 1.73 18.37 33.13
C GLU A 525 0.89 17.13 32.79
N LEU A 526 0.38 17.02 31.55
CA LEU A 526 -0.38 15.86 31.10
C LEU A 526 0.50 14.61 30.93
N PHE A 527 1.72 14.77 30.42
CA PHE A 527 2.67 13.66 30.21
C PHE A 527 3.34 13.17 31.49
N ILE A 528 3.49 14.04 32.49
CA ILE A 528 3.92 13.65 33.85
C ILE A 528 2.80 12.85 34.54
N ALA A 529 1.52 13.21 34.30
CA ALA A 529 0.38 12.46 34.82
C ALA A 529 0.19 11.10 34.11
N GLN A 530 0.30 11.05 32.77
CA GLN A 530 0.29 9.81 31.98
C GLN A 530 1.29 9.87 30.81
N PRO A 531 2.40 9.11 30.86
CA PRO A 531 3.38 9.07 29.76
C PRO A 531 2.82 8.56 28.43
N ASP A 532 1.85 7.64 28.47
CA ASP A 532 1.27 6.97 27.29
C ASP A 532 0.12 7.76 26.63
N LEU A 533 -0.13 9.00 27.05
CA LEU A 533 -1.29 9.81 26.62
C LEU A 533 -1.37 10.02 25.10
N LEU A 534 -0.22 10.09 24.41
CA LEU A 534 -0.11 10.21 22.95
C LEU A 534 -0.71 9.02 22.19
N HIS A 535 -0.88 7.88 22.86
CA HIS A 535 -1.42 6.65 22.27
C HIS A 535 -2.89 6.40 22.65
N GLN A 536 -3.45 7.20 23.55
CA GLN A 536 -4.82 7.06 24.03
C GLN A 536 -5.86 7.81 23.18
N LEU A 537 -5.48 8.36 22.00
CA LEU A 537 -6.43 8.98 21.04
C LEU A 537 -7.25 10.17 21.61
N VAL A 538 -6.77 10.83 22.67
CA VAL A 538 -7.55 11.79 23.48
C VAL A 538 -7.15 13.25 23.36
N THR A 539 -6.22 13.62 22.46
CA THR A 539 -5.92 15.03 22.23
C THR A 539 -5.63 15.41 20.79
N ILE A 540 -6.23 16.52 20.37
CA ILE A 540 -5.91 17.20 19.12
C ILE A 540 -4.93 18.36 19.41
N MET A 541 -4.18 18.77 18.39
CA MET A 541 -3.32 19.94 18.45
C MET A 541 -3.35 20.66 17.12
N ASN A 542 -3.58 21.98 17.12
CA ASN A 542 -3.65 22.77 15.91
C ASN A 542 -2.37 22.62 15.02
N PRO A 543 -2.50 22.23 13.73
CA PRO A 543 -1.40 22.11 12.79
C PRO A 543 -0.48 23.33 12.71
N ASN A 544 -1.02 24.54 12.86
CA ASN A 544 -0.22 25.77 12.81
C ASN A 544 0.73 25.89 14.00
N THR A 545 0.36 25.34 15.16
CA THR A 545 1.25 25.25 16.33
C THR A 545 2.41 24.31 16.03
N LEU A 546 2.13 23.11 15.51
CA LEU A 546 3.16 22.12 15.14
C LEU A 546 4.12 22.67 14.07
N MET A 547 3.58 23.30 13.02
CA MET A 547 4.36 23.96 11.96
C MET A 547 5.21 25.12 12.50
N ALA A 548 4.72 25.89 13.48
CA ALA A 548 5.50 26.97 14.11
C ALA A 548 6.69 26.46 14.95
N TYR A 549 6.64 25.22 15.44
CA TYR A 549 7.79 24.51 16.02
C TYR A 549 8.62 23.71 15.00
N GLY A 550 8.35 23.90 13.70
CA GLY A 550 9.11 23.31 12.60
C GLY A 550 8.74 21.86 12.25
N VAL A 551 7.61 21.34 12.73
CA VAL A 551 7.11 20.02 12.34
C VAL A 551 6.43 20.12 10.96
N PRO A 552 6.84 19.33 9.95
CA PRO A 552 6.18 19.32 8.65
C PRO A 552 4.79 18.65 8.74
N ILE A 553 3.73 19.44 8.58
CA ILE A 553 2.35 18.95 8.50
C ILE A 553 1.82 19.15 7.08
N TYR A 554 1.14 18.13 6.55
CA TYR A 554 0.40 18.14 5.29
C TYR A 554 -1.10 17.91 5.55
N ARG A 555 -1.97 18.26 4.61
CA ARG A 555 -3.43 18.01 4.67
C ARG A 555 -3.99 17.40 3.39
N THR A 556 -5.22 16.91 3.45
CA THR A 556 -6.04 16.59 2.26
C THR A 556 -7.52 16.52 2.61
N ASN A 557 -8.39 16.89 1.67
CA ASN A 557 -9.81 16.50 1.72
C ASN A 557 -9.97 15.19 0.93
N GLN A 558 -10.37 14.12 1.62
CA GLN A 558 -10.79 12.85 1.02
C GLN A 558 -12.27 12.92 0.67
N CYS A 559 -12.61 12.80 -0.61
CA CYS A 559 -13.97 12.72 -1.13
C CYS A 559 -14.43 11.26 -1.26
N ALA A 560 -15.74 11.05 -1.46
CA ALA A 560 -16.29 9.72 -1.71
C ALA A 560 -15.60 9.05 -2.91
N GLY A 561 -15.28 7.76 -2.78
CA GLY A 561 -14.50 6.98 -3.75
C GLY A 561 -12.99 7.15 -3.65
N GLU A 562 -12.46 8.05 -2.81
CA GLU A 562 -11.00 8.23 -2.64
C GLU A 562 -10.44 7.44 -1.44
N PHE A 563 -9.27 6.84 -1.63
CA PHE A 563 -8.48 6.20 -0.58
C PHE A 563 -7.50 7.19 0.05
N VAL A 564 -7.29 7.12 1.36
CA VAL A 564 -6.14 7.73 2.06
C VAL A 564 -5.30 6.61 2.64
N ILE A 565 -3.97 6.72 2.50
CA ILE A 565 -2.99 5.76 3.02
C ILE A 565 -2.09 6.48 4.01
N THR A 566 -1.94 5.91 5.21
CA THR A 566 -1.02 6.35 6.26
C THR A 566 0.21 5.44 6.28
N PHE A 567 1.40 6.02 6.46
CA PHE A 567 2.68 5.31 6.45
C PHE A 567 3.15 4.96 7.87
N PRO A 568 4.07 4.00 8.04
CA PRO A 568 4.65 3.63 9.32
C PRO A 568 5.12 4.83 10.15
N ARG A 569 4.69 4.86 11.41
CA ARG A 569 4.95 5.94 12.39
C ARG A 569 4.47 7.34 11.94
N ALA A 570 3.68 7.47 10.86
CA ALA A 570 3.14 8.74 10.43
C ALA A 570 1.98 9.18 11.33
N TYR A 571 2.22 10.21 12.15
CA TYR A 571 1.18 10.82 12.97
C TYR A 571 0.10 11.43 12.09
N HIS A 572 -1.16 11.17 12.39
CA HIS A 572 -2.29 11.73 11.65
C HIS A 572 -3.47 12.07 12.55
N SER A 573 -4.28 13.03 12.12
CA SER A 573 -5.50 13.54 12.78
C SER A 573 -6.47 14.08 11.73
N GLY A 574 -7.69 14.44 12.12
CA GLY A 574 -8.65 15.01 11.16
C GLY A 574 -10.07 15.12 11.68
N PHE A 575 -10.97 15.57 10.81
CA PHE A 575 -12.39 15.73 11.10
C PHE A 575 -13.25 15.56 9.84
N ASN A 576 -14.55 15.31 10.04
CA ASN A 576 -15.51 15.13 8.96
C ASN A 576 -16.22 16.45 8.62
N GLN A 577 -16.36 16.74 7.32
CA GLN A 577 -17.03 17.94 6.81
C GLN A 577 -18.56 17.89 6.97
N GLY A 578 -19.12 16.70 7.17
CA GLY A 578 -20.56 16.43 7.24
C GLY A 578 -20.83 14.94 7.45
N PHE A 579 -22.04 14.49 7.09
CA PHE A 579 -22.41 13.08 7.20
C PHE A 579 -21.63 12.20 6.21
N ASN A 580 -20.90 11.19 6.69
CA ASN A 580 -20.18 10.24 5.83
C ASN A 580 -19.97 8.85 6.44
N PHE A 581 -19.64 7.89 5.58
CA PHE A 581 -19.32 6.51 5.96
C PHE A 581 -17.97 6.09 5.36
N ALA A 582 -17.03 5.72 6.23
CA ALA A 582 -15.71 5.24 5.86
C ALA A 582 -15.41 3.86 6.44
N GLU A 583 -14.53 3.12 5.78
CA GLU A 583 -14.00 1.83 6.22
C GLU A 583 -12.47 1.91 6.20
N ALA A 584 -11.80 1.40 7.24
CA ALA A 584 -10.34 1.37 7.30
C ALA A 584 -9.80 0.03 7.78
N VAL A 585 -8.57 -0.30 7.39
CA VAL A 585 -7.85 -1.48 7.88
C VAL A 585 -6.35 -1.24 7.92
N ASN A 586 -5.67 -1.81 8.91
CA ASN A 586 -4.21 -1.81 8.96
C ASN A 586 -3.63 -2.89 8.05
N PHE A 587 -2.40 -2.68 7.57
CA PHE A 587 -1.66 -3.70 6.83
C PHE A 587 -0.15 -3.59 7.08
N CYS A 588 0.57 -4.67 6.77
CA CYS A 588 2.01 -4.77 7.00
C CYS A 588 2.71 -5.37 5.78
N THR A 589 3.74 -4.68 5.29
CA THR A 589 4.55 -5.04 4.11
C THR A 589 5.98 -5.44 4.50
N VAL A 590 6.76 -5.96 3.55
CA VAL A 590 8.11 -6.52 3.75
C VAL A 590 9.10 -5.54 4.42
N ASP A 591 8.96 -4.25 4.11
CA ASP A 591 9.73 -3.11 4.62
C ASP A 591 9.33 -2.67 6.03
N TRP A 592 8.10 -2.97 6.48
CA TRP A 592 7.64 -2.62 7.82
C TRP A 592 8.29 -3.52 8.88
N LEU A 593 8.74 -4.74 8.55
CA LEU A 593 9.34 -5.68 9.50
C LEU A 593 10.38 -5.05 10.46
N PRO A 594 11.46 -4.37 9.98
CA PRO A 594 12.42 -3.71 10.87
C PRO A 594 11.83 -2.55 11.69
N LEU A 595 10.80 -1.86 11.18
CA LEU A 595 10.10 -0.79 11.92
C LEU A 595 9.20 -1.38 13.01
N GLY A 596 8.59 -2.54 12.76
CA GLY A 596 7.84 -3.31 13.75
C GLY A 596 8.71 -3.76 14.92
N ARG A 597 9.96 -4.23 14.66
CA ARG A 597 10.91 -4.56 15.74
C ARG A 597 11.27 -3.34 16.59
N GLN A 598 11.59 -2.21 15.96
CA GLN A 598 11.84 -0.93 16.66
C GLN A 598 10.60 -0.45 17.46
N CYS A 599 9.39 -0.70 16.94
CA CYS A 599 8.16 -0.38 17.65
C CYS A 599 8.00 -1.21 18.94
N ILE A 600 8.36 -2.49 18.93
CA ILE A 600 8.35 -3.35 20.15
C ILE A 600 9.40 -2.88 21.17
N GLU A 601 10.57 -2.44 20.73
CA GLU A 601 11.58 -1.82 21.60
C GLU A 601 11.03 -0.54 22.26
N HIS A 602 10.39 0.33 21.48
CA HIS A 602 9.79 1.56 22.01
C HIS A 602 8.58 1.30 22.94
N TYR A 603 7.70 0.35 22.60
CA TYR A 603 6.59 -0.08 23.47
C TYR A 603 7.12 -0.65 24.80
N ARG A 604 8.28 -1.33 24.79
CA ARG A 604 8.96 -1.87 25.98
C ARG A 604 9.48 -0.75 26.89
N GLU A 605 9.97 0.36 26.34
CA GLU A 605 10.36 1.56 27.11
C GLU A 605 9.16 2.25 27.78
N LEU A 606 8.05 2.36 27.05
CA LEU A 606 6.81 3.00 27.52
C LEU A 606 5.95 2.11 28.44
N SER A 607 6.34 0.84 28.64
CA SER A 607 5.53 -0.20 29.30
C SER A 607 4.15 -0.43 28.65
N ARG A 608 4.03 -0.23 27.34
CA ARG A 608 2.78 -0.37 26.57
C ARG A 608 2.51 -1.83 26.16
N TYR A 609 1.25 -2.22 26.19
CA TYR A 609 0.80 -3.56 25.77
C TYR A 609 0.98 -3.78 24.26
N CYS A 610 1.41 -4.98 23.87
CA CYS A 610 1.63 -5.35 22.47
C CYS A 610 0.45 -6.18 21.94
N VAL A 611 -0.23 -5.71 20.87
CA VAL A 611 -1.43 -6.37 20.29
C VAL A 611 -1.17 -7.80 19.77
N PHE A 612 0.08 -8.12 19.45
CA PHE A 612 0.58 -9.47 19.14
C PHE A 612 2.10 -9.51 19.40
N SER A 613 2.71 -10.69 19.32
CA SER A 613 4.17 -10.83 19.40
C SER A 613 4.81 -10.81 18.00
N HIS A 614 5.74 -9.88 17.77
CA HIS A 614 6.46 -9.75 16.50
C HIS A 614 7.32 -10.99 16.21
N ASP A 615 8.03 -11.52 17.22
CA ASP A 615 8.89 -12.70 17.06
C ASP A 615 8.09 -13.99 16.78
N GLU A 616 6.86 -14.07 17.32
CA GLU A 616 5.92 -15.17 17.00
C GLU A 616 5.53 -15.14 15.51
N MET A 617 5.24 -13.96 14.97
CA MET A 617 4.93 -13.73 13.57
C MET A 617 6.12 -14.08 12.66
N ILE A 618 7.34 -13.63 13.01
CA ILE A 618 8.59 -13.97 12.31
C ILE A 618 8.82 -15.49 12.29
N CYS A 619 8.67 -16.17 13.44
CA CYS A 619 8.83 -17.62 13.52
C CYS A 619 7.73 -18.38 12.75
N LYS A 620 6.47 -17.91 12.76
CA LYS A 620 5.37 -18.49 11.96
C LYS A 620 5.59 -18.37 10.46
N MET A 621 6.16 -17.26 9.99
CA MET A 621 6.61 -17.12 8.61
C MET A 621 7.78 -18.07 8.30
N ALA A 622 8.77 -18.17 9.17
CA ALA A 622 9.92 -19.05 8.96
C ALA A 622 9.55 -20.55 8.90
N CYS A 623 8.57 -20.98 9.70
CA CYS A 623 7.96 -22.32 9.59
C CYS A 623 7.29 -22.60 8.23
N LYS A 624 6.93 -21.55 7.47
CA LYS A 624 6.26 -21.61 6.16
C LYS A 624 7.18 -21.19 5.00
N ALA A 625 8.50 -21.27 5.16
CA ALA A 625 9.49 -20.76 4.21
C ALA A 625 9.26 -21.12 2.72
N THR A 626 8.65 -22.27 2.41
CA THR A 626 8.32 -22.69 1.03
C THR A 626 7.14 -21.94 0.41
N GLU A 627 6.22 -21.43 1.23
CA GLU A 627 5.01 -20.71 0.82
C GLU A 627 5.24 -19.19 0.72
N LEU A 628 6.27 -18.65 1.36
CA LEU A 628 6.55 -17.21 1.38
C LEU A 628 6.91 -16.66 0.00
N ASP A 629 6.55 -15.40 -0.24
CA ASP A 629 7.21 -14.56 -1.24
C ASP A 629 8.74 -14.47 -0.98
N VAL A 630 9.50 -14.27 -2.05
CA VAL A 630 10.96 -14.18 -2.05
C VAL A 630 11.46 -12.92 -1.34
N VAL A 631 10.85 -11.76 -1.58
CA VAL A 631 11.25 -10.48 -0.99
C VAL A 631 10.91 -10.46 0.50
N LEU A 632 9.75 -11.03 0.86
CA LEU A 632 9.38 -11.33 2.24
C LEU A 632 10.41 -12.27 2.88
N ALA A 633 10.75 -13.40 2.28
CA ALA A 633 11.76 -14.33 2.80
C ALA A 633 13.13 -13.66 2.99
N SER A 634 13.61 -12.87 2.04
CA SER A 634 14.87 -12.11 2.17
C SER A 634 14.86 -11.10 3.32
N SER A 635 13.68 -10.58 3.69
CA SER A 635 13.51 -9.62 4.78
C SER A 635 13.39 -10.32 6.13
N VAL A 636 12.57 -11.38 6.20
CA VAL A 636 12.44 -12.28 7.37
C VAL A 636 13.78 -12.94 7.73
N GLN A 637 14.60 -13.33 6.75
CA GLN A 637 15.93 -13.89 7.01
C GLN A 637 16.85 -12.92 7.76
N LYS A 638 16.81 -11.62 7.40
CA LYS A 638 17.62 -10.57 8.03
C LYS A 638 17.13 -10.26 9.44
N ASP A 639 15.82 -10.10 9.60
CA ASP A 639 15.22 -9.85 10.92
C ASP A 639 15.44 -11.02 11.88
N MET A 640 15.20 -12.25 11.42
CA MET A 640 15.43 -13.46 12.22
C MET A 640 16.91 -13.62 12.61
N ALA A 641 17.87 -13.17 11.78
CA ALA A 641 19.28 -13.18 12.15
C ALA A 641 19.62 -12.19 13.27
N MET A 642 19.00 -11.00 13.30
CA MET A 642 19.13 -10.04 14.40
C MET A 642 18.49 -10.59 15.68
N MET A 643 17.26 -11.10 15.56
CA MET A 643 16.49 -11.73 16.63
C MET A 643 17.26 -12.88 17.32
N ILE A 644 17.94 -13.75 16.54
CA ILE A 644 18.73 -14.87 17.09
C ILE A 644 19.92 -14.40 17.91
N GLU A 645 20.66 -13.37 17.47
CA GLU A 645 21.83 -12.88 18.20
C GLU A 645 21.44 -12.00 19.41
N GLU A 646 20.35 -11.23 19.34
CA GLU A 646 19.76 -10.54 20.51
C GLU A 646 19.34 -11.55 21.59
N GLU A 647 18.51 -12.54 21.22
CA GLU A 647 18.06 -13.60 22.12
C GLU A 647 19.23 -14.41 22.70
N ARG A 648 20.27 -14.68 21.89
CA ARG A 648 21.48 -15.35 22.37
C ARG A 648 22.22 -14.50 23.41
N ALA A 649 22.45 -13.21 23.14
CA ALA A 649 23.11 -12.30 24.07
C ALA A 649 22.32 -12.17 25.39
N LEU A 650 20.99 -12.08 25.31
CA LEU A 650 20.10 -12.05 26.47
C LEU A 650 20.14 -13.36 27.26
N ARG A 651 20.13 -14.54 26.61
CA ARG A 651 20.29 -15.83 27.28
C ARG A 651 21.65 -15.99 27.96
N GLU A 652 22.73 -15.51 27.34
CA GLU A 652 24.07 -15.48 27.94
C GLU A 652 24.12 -14.53 29.15
N ALA A 653 23.51 -13.34 29.07
CA ALA A 653 23.39 -12.41 30.18
C ALA A 653 22.59 -12.99 31.37
N VAL A 654 21.43 -13.59 31.11
CA VAL A 654 20.57 -14.20 32.15
C VAL A 654 21.24 -15.43 32.78
N ARG A 655 22.05 -16.17 32.02
CA ARG A 655 22.91 -17.23 32.56
C ARG A 655 24.00 -16.66 33.50
N ASN A 656 24.61 -15.53 33.13
CA ASN A 656 25.62 -14.84 33.94
C ASN A 656 25.05 -14.23 35.23
N LEU A 657 23.78 -13.82 35.24
CA LEU A 657 23.03 -13.42 36.46
C LEU A 657 22.79 -14.60 37.44
N GLY A 658 23.09 -15.84 37.03
CA GLY A 658 23.00 -17.03 37.89
C GLY A 658 21.70 -17.84 37.75
N VAL A 659 20.91 -17.61 36.69
CA VAL A 659 19.74 -18.46 36.38
C VAL A 659 20.23 -19.82 35.86
N VAL A 660 20.08 -20.86 36.67
CA VAL A 660 20.57 -22.22 36.34
C VAL A 660 19.50 -23.06 35.64
N GLN A 661 18.24 -22.96 36.06
CA GLN A 661 17.14 -23.79 35.56
C GLN A 661 16.59 -23.24 34.23
N SER A 662 16.23 -24.14 33.32
CA SER A 662 15.63 -23.80 32.04
C SER A 662 14.70 -24.91 31.54
N GLU A 663 13.53 -24.53 31.02
CA GLU A 663 12.43 -25.42 30.66
C GLU A 663 11.83 -25.00 29.31
N LYS A 664 11.37 -25.96 28.50
CA LYS A 664 10.74 -25.65 27.20
C LYS A 664 9.25 -25.36 27.40
N ILE A 665 8.78 -24.20 26.93
CA ILE A 665 7.38 -23.75 27.08
C ILE A 665 6.82 -23.31 25.73
N ASP A 666 5.67 -23.86 25.35
CA ASP A 666 4.88 -23.43 24.19
C ASP A 666 4.07 -22.16 24.54
N LEU A 667 4.76 -21.01 24.55
CA LEU A 667 4.20 -19.71 24.94
C LEU A 667 3.05 -19.22 24.04
N GLU A 668 2.82 -19.81 22.87
CA GLU A 668 1.67 -19.56 21.99
C GLU A 668 0.35 -20.22 22.45
N LEU A 669 0.40 -21.10 23.46
CA LEU A 669 -0.79 -21.75 24.04
C LEU A 669 -1.35 -20.98 25.26
N LEU A 670 -0.61 -19.99 25.75
CA LEU A 670 -1.04 -19.05 26.77
C LEU A 670 -1.84 -17.91 26.12
N ALA A 671 -2.79 -17.30 26.86
CA ALA A 671 -3.38 -16.04 26.40
C ALA A 671 -2.35 -14.92 26.55
N ASP A 672 -2.48 -13.84 25.77
CA ASP A 672 -1.51 -12.74 25.80
C ASP A 672 -1.34 -12.16 27.22
N ASP A 673 -2.44 -11.99 27.96
CA ASP A 673 -2.43 -11.55 29.37
C ASP A 673 -1.66 -12.48 30.31
N ASP A 674 -1.63 -13.78 30.03
CA ASP A 674 -0.88 -14.77 30.83
C ASP A 674 0.62 -14.76 30.51
N ARG A 675 1.06 -14.11 29.41
CA ARG A 675 2.45 -14.13 28.89
C ARG A 675 3.09 -12.74 28.71
N GLN A 676 2.46 -11.69 29.23
CA GLN A 676 3.04 -10.34 29.31
C GLN A 676 4.12 -10.25 30.39
N CYS A 677 5.16 -9.43 30.16
CA CYS A 677 6.13 -9.07 31.19
C CYS A 677 5.49 -8.18 32.26
N VAL A 678 5.70 -8.53 33.55
CA VAL A 678 5.23 -7.79 34.73
C VAL A 678 5.60 -6.29 34.73
N LYS A 679 6.75 -5.94 34.15
CA LYS A 679 7.31 -4.58 34.12
C LYS A 679 6.90 -3.80 32.85
N CYS A 680 7.28 -4.30 31.68
CA CYS A 680 7.18 -3.58 30.42
C CYS A 680 6.00 -3.99 29.53
N ARG A 681 5.12 -4.90 29.99
CA ARG A 681 3.90 -5.37 29.30
C ARG A 681 4.10 -6.00 27.90
N THR A 682 5.34 -6.17 27.46
CA THR A 682 5.68 -6.88 26.22
C THR A 682 5.23 -8.34 26.29
N THR A 683 4.53 -8.81 25.25
CA THR A 683 4.07 -10.19 25.07
C THR A 683 5.25 -11.11 24.73
N CYS A 684 5.64 -11.98 25.67
CA CYS A 684 6.84 -12.80 25.56
C CYS A 684 6.58 -14.06 24.70
N PHE A 685 7.51 -14.37 23.78
CA PHE A 685 7.39 -15.54 22.89
C PHE A 685 8.65 -16.42 22.79
N ILE A 686 9.84 -15.86 22.50
CA ILE A 686 11.05 -16.72 22.33
C ILE A 686 11.53 -17.27 23.68
N SER A 687 11.51 -16.42 24.71
CA SER A 687 11.84 -16.78 26.09
C SER A 687 11.22 -15.82 27.11
N ALA A 688 11.17 -16.27 28.36
CA ALA A 688 10.75 -15.50 29.53
C ALA A 688 11.32 -16.13 30.81
N VAL A 689 11.35 -15.38 31.90
CA VAL A 689 11.77 -15.87 33.22
C VAL A 689 10.59 -15.85 34.18
N TYR A 690 10.41 -16.94 34.93
CA TYR A 690 9.43 -17.08 36.02
C TYR A 690 10.13 -17.66 37.26
N CYS A 691 9.46 -17.56 38.41
CA CYS A 691 9.94 -18.12 39.67
C CYS A 691 8.80 -18.82 40.40
N SER A 692 9.09 -19.96 41.04
CA SER A 692 8.11 -20.77 41.79
C SER A 692 7.45 -20.08 42.99
N CYS A 693 7.88 -18.85 43.33
CA CYS A 693 7.26 -18.04 44.38
C CYS A 693 6.01 -17.27 43.92
N ASN A 694 5.78 -17.11 42.61
CA ASN A 694 4.65 -16.35 42.08
C ASN A 694 4.11 -17.00 40.79
N SER A 695 3.21 -17.97 40.95
CA SER A 695 2.67 -18.76 39.84
C SER A 695 1.82 -17.91 38.90
N GLY A 696 2.22 -17.81 37.63
CA GLY A 696 1.51 -17.03 36.60
C GLY A 696 2.03 -15.60 36.40
N VAL A 697 3.21 -15.26 36.92
CA VAL A 697 3.90 -14.00 36.62
C VAL A 697 5.22 -14.27 35.89
N LEU A 698 5.43 -13.54 34.79
CA LEU A 698 6.58 -13.67 33.90
C LEU A 698 7.30 -12.32 33.75
N ALA A 699 8.60 -12.39 33.47
CA ALA A 699 9.41 -11.26 33.03
C ALA A 699 10.11 -11.59 31.70
N CYS A 700 10.27 -10.61 30.82
CA CYS A 700 11.14 -10.75 29.65
C CYS A 700 12.61 -10.69 30.08
N LEU A 701 13.54 -11.12 29.22
CA LEU A 701 14.97 -11.21 29.59
C LEU A 701 15.63 -9.85 29.90
N HIS A 702 14.98 -8.74 29.54
CA HIS A 702 15.41 -7.38 29.89
C HIS A 702 15.09 -6.98 31.34
N HIS A 703 14.10 -7.61 31.97
CA HIS A 703 13.54 -7.19 33.27
C HIS A 703 13.56 -8.32 34.31
N VAL A 704 14.60 -9.16 34.27
CA VAL A 704 14.74 -10.33 35.16
C VAL A 704 14.88 -9.95 36.64
N GLU A 705 15.44 -8.77 36.93
CA GLU A 705 15.55 -8.25 38.30
C GLU A 705 14.22 -7.72 38.86
N ASP A 706 13.29 -7.26 38.01
CA ASP A 706 11.96 -6.79 38.40
C ASP A 706 10.98 -7.95 38.74
N LEU A 707 11.35 -9.22 38.51
CA LEU A 707 10.45 -10.37 38.65
C LEU A 707 9.97 -10.60 40.09
N CYS A 708 10.90 -10.72 41.05
CA CYS A 708 10.61 -10.86 42.48
C CYS A 708 11.89 -10.77 43.33
N GLY A 709 11.77 -10.54 44.64
CA GLY A 709 12.90 -10.52 45.58
C GLY A 709 13.53 -11.90 45.90
N CYS A 710 13.40 -12.91 45.02
CA CYS A 710 14.12 -14.18 45.16
C CYS A 710 15.48 -14.12 44.44
N PRO A 711 16.51 -14.85 44.91
CA PRO A 711 17.79 -14.88 44.22
C PRO A 711 17.71 -15.63 42.88
N PRO A 712 18.46 -15.23 41.82
CA PRO A 712 18.30 -15.74 40.46
C PRO A 712 18.44 -17.26 40.28
N TYR A 713 19.15 -17.96 41.16
CA TYR A 713 19.26 -19.43 41.10
C TYR A 713 17.92 -20.16 41.35
N LYS A 714 16.89 -19.46 41.84
CA LYS A 714 15.51 -19.97 41.98
C LYS A 714 14.62 -19.67 40.77
N TYR A 715 15.11 -18.87 39.83
CA TYR A 715 14.38 -18.56 38.60
C TYR A 715 14.54 -19.70 37.59
N THR A 716 13.56 -19.81 36.70
CA THR A 716 13.58 -20.73 35.56
C THR A 716 13.43 -19.94 34.27
N LEU A 717 14.36 -20.16 33.34
CA LEU A 717 14.28 -19.65 31.97
C LEU A 717 13.34 -20.54 31.16
N GLY A 718 12.11 -20.08 30.94
CA GLY A 718 11.21 -20.66 29.95
C GLY A 718 11.67 -20.26 28.55
N TYR A 719 11.81 -21.21 27.64
CA TYR A 719 12.19 -20.94 26.24
C TYR A 719 11.32 -21.74 25.26
N ARG A 720 10.97 -21.11 24.14
CA ARG A 720 10.14 -21.73 23.09
C ARG A 720 10.96 -22.59 22.12
N TYR A 721 12.16 -22.14 21.81
CA TYR A 721 13.09 -22.76 20.87
C TYR A 721 14.52 -22.74 21.43
N THR A 722 15.29 -23.80 21.18
CA THR A 722 16.75 -23.78 21.32
C THR A 722 17.36 -22.97 20.18
N LEU A 723 18.63 -22.56 20.31
CA LEU A 723 19.33 -21.92 19.17
C LEU A 723 19.46 -22.90 17.99
N ASP A 724 19.63 -24.20 18.29
CA ASP A 724 19.68 -25.28 17.31
C ASP A 724 18.33 -25.55 16.60
N ASP A 725 17.19 -25.14 17.19
CA ASP A 725 15.88 -25.13 16.51
C ASP A 725 15.76 -23.92 15.54
N LEU A 726 16.33 -22.76 15.92
CA LEU A 726 16.18 -21.50 15.19
C LEU A 726 17.07 -21.39 13.94
N TYR A 727 18.31 -21.89 13.98
CA TYR A 727 19.20 -21.86 12.81
C TYR A 727 18.65 -22.64 11.60
N PRO A 728 18.08 -23.86 11.73
CA PRO A 728 17.39 -24.54 10.64
C PRO A 728 16.22 -23.75 10.04
N MET A 729 15.41 -23.08 10.86
CA MET A 729 14.31 -22.22 10.39
C MET A 729 14.84 -21.04 9.56
N MET A 730 15.85 -20.32 10.08
CA MET A 730 16.52 -19.24 9.35
C MET A 730 17.15 -19.75 8.03
N ASN A 731 17.77 -20.93 8.03
CA ASN A 731 18.36 -21.54 6.85
C ASN A 731 17.32 -21.96 5.79
N ALA A 732 16.13 -22.38 6.20
CA ALA A 732 15.04 -22.68 5.26
C ALA A 732 14.54 -21.41 4.54
N VAL A 733 14.37 -20.31 5.29
CA VAL A 733 14.01 -18.99 4.72
C VAL A 733 15.14 -18.46 3.83
N LYS A 734 16.40 -18.61 4.25
CA LYS A 734 17.57 -18.26 3.45
C LYS A 734 17.61 -19.01 2.12
N LEU A 735 17.39 -20.32 2.14
CA LEU A 735 17.35 -21.15 0.92
C LEU A 735 16.22 -20.75 -0.03
N ARG A 736 15.05 -20.31 0.50
CA ARG A 736 13.96 -19.74 -0.31
C ARG A 736 14.40 -18.47 -1.03
N ALA A 737 15.06 -17.55 -0.32
CA ALA A 737 15.56 -16.30 -0.90
C ALA A 737 16.65 -16.55 -1.95
N GLU A 738 17.71 -17.29 -1.60
CA GLU A 738 18.83 -17.61 -2.50
C GLU A 738 18.38 -18.42 -3.73
N SER A 739 17.31 -19.23 -3.63
CA SER A 739 16.74 -19.94 -4.77
C SER A 739 16.17 -19.02 -5.86
N TYR A 740 15.75 -17.80 -5.54
CA TYR A 740 15.32 -16.84 -6.55
C TYR A 740 16.52 -16.14 -7.19
N ASP A 741 17.49 -15.70 -6.39
CA ASP A 741 18.70 -15.05 -6.90
C ASP A 741 19.47 -15.99 -7.85
N SER A 742 19.54 -17.28 -7.52
CA SER A 742 20.12 -18.32 -8.39
C SER A 742 19.32 -18.50 -9.68
N TRP A 743 17.98 -18.53 -9.61
CA TRP A 743 17.12 -18.66 -10.79
C TRP A 743 17.20 -17.41 -11.68
N ALA A 744 17.18 -16.21 -11.09
CA ALA A 744 17.27 -14.93 -11.81
C ALA A 744 18.64 -14.75 -12.48
N ALA A 745 19.72 -15.18 -11.83
CA ALA A 745 21.05 -15.26 -12.43
C ALA A 745 21.07 -16.28 -13.59
N GLU A 746 20.51 -17.47 -13.40
CA GLU A 746 20.45 -18.49 -14.45
C GLU A 746 19.62 -18.05 -15.67
N VAL A 747 18.47 -17.42 -15.45
CA VAL A 747 17.63 -16.83 -16.52
C VAL A 747 18.39 -15.68 -17.20
N GLY A 748 19.01 -14.79 -16.43
CA GLY A 748 19.83 -13.69 -16.95
C GLY A 748 20.98 -14.16 -17.84
N ASP A 749 21.68 -15.23 -17.47
CA ASP A 749 22.71 -15.86 -18.30
C ASP A 749 22.13 -16.62 -19.51
N SER A 750 20.96 -17.23 -19.36
CA SER A 750 20.26 -17.94 -20.45
C SER A 750 19.74 -17.00 -21.56
N LEU A 751 19.52 -15.73 -21.23
CA LEU A 751 19.07 -14.68 -22.17
C LEU A 751 20.23 -13.91 -22.82
N LYS A 752 21.46 -13.98 -22.31
CA LYS A 752 22.64 -13.32 -22.89
C LYS A 752 23.07 -14.00 -24.19
N THR A 753 23.07 -13.24 -25.29
CA THR A 753 23.39 -13.74 -26.65
C THR A 753 24.83 -14.24 -26.82
N SER A 754 25.73 -13.94 -25.87
CA SER A 754 27.16 -14.26 -25.91
C SER A 754 27.57 -15.56 -25.21
N GLY A 755 26.64 -16.27 -24.55
CA GLY A 755 26.92 -17.48 -23.77
C GLY A 755 26.71 -18.80 -24.52
N HIS A 756 26.83 -19.92 -23.80
CA HIS A 756 26.33 -21.22 -24.26
C HIS A 756 24.80 -21.19 -24.33
N LYS A 757 24.27 -20.92 -25.52
CA LYS A 757 22.83 -20.92 -25.81
C LYS A 757 22.16 -22.22 -25.33
N LYS A 758 21.15 -22.10 -24.47
CA LYS A 758 20.35 -23.25 -24.02
C LYS A 758 19.30 -23.67 -25.06
N SER A 759 18.73 -24.86 -24.92
CA SER A 759 17.61 -25.30 -25.76
C SER A 759 16.30 -24.61 -25.37
N LEU A 760 15.32 -24.61 -26.28
CA LEU A 760 13.94 -24.19 -25.97
C LEU A 760 13.33 -24.97 -24.81
N SER A 761 13.70 -26.26 -24.63
CA SER A 761 13.24 -27.06 -23.49
C SER A 761 13.79 -26.56 -22.15
N SER A 762 15.05 -26.12 -22.07
CA SER A 762 15.59 -25.51 -20.85
C SER A 762 14.92 -24.19 -20.49
N LEU A 763 14.57 -23.36 -21.48
CA LEU A 763 13.81 -22.13 -21.22
C LEU A 763 12.41 -22.43 -20.69
N LYS A 764 11.75 -23.47 -21.21
CA LYS A 764 10.44 -23.93 -20.68
C LYS A 764 10.54 -24.52 -19.28
N LEU A 765 11.63 -25.23 -18.94
CA LEU A 765 11.89 -25.68 -17.56
C LEU A 765 12.08 -24.52 -16.58
N LEU A 766 12.78 -23.44 -16.98
CA LEU A 766 12.94 -22.25 -16.12
C LEU A 766 11.61 -21.49 -15.90
N ILE A 767 10.68 -21.51 -16.87
CA ILE A 767 9.32 -20.99 -16.70
C ILE A 767 8.52 -21.91 -15.77
N GLN A 768 8.56 -23.23 -15.97
CA GLN A 768 7.88 -24.21 -15.12
C GLN A 768 8.38 -24.12 -13.66
N GLU A 769 9.68 -24.00 -13.43
CA GLU A 769 10.25 -23.79 -12.09
C GLU A 769 9.74 -22.51 -11.43
N SER A 770 9.59 -21.42 -12.21
CA SER A 770 9.02 -20.16 -11.73
C SER A 770 7.56 -20.28 -11.31
N GLU A 771 6.80 -21.14 -11.99
CA GLU A 771 5.37 -21.37 -11.74
C GLU A 771 5.17 -22.37 -10.58
N GLU A 772 5.96 -23.46 -10.52
CA GLU A 772 5.97 -24.41 -9.39
C GLU A 772 6.45 -23.77 -8.08
N LYS A 773 7.44 -22.87 -8.14
CA LYS A 773 7.97 -22.16 -6.95
C LYS A 773 7.22 -20.88 -6.62
N LYS A 774 6.17 -20.48 -7.35
CA LYS A 774 5.50 -19.17 -7.19
C LYS A 774 6.50 -18.00 -7.09
N PHE A 775 7.31 -17.78 -8.12
CA PHE A 775 8.14 -16.58 -8.19
C PHE A 775 7.35 -15.39 -8.78
N PRO A 776 7.64 -14.14 -8.37
CA PRO A 776 6.88 -12.97 -8.78
C PRO A 776 6.95 -12.66 -10.30
N GLU A 777 5.87 -12.09 -10.85
CA GLU A 777 5.64 -11.71 -12.26
C GLU A 777 6.49 -10.51 -12.75
N ASN A 778 7.77 -10.53 -12.40
CA ASN A 778 8.76 -9.50 -12.74
C ASN A 778 9.03 -9.43 -14.26
N ASP A 779 9.57 -8.30 -14.73
CA ASP A 779 9.87 -8.08 -16.16
C ASP A 779 10.78 -9.18 -16.75
N LEU A 780 11.64 -9.78 -15.92
CA LEU A 780 12.49 -10.91 -16.28
C LEU A 780 11.68 -12.15 -16.70
N LEU A 781 10.60 -12.49 -15.98
CA LEU A 781 9.72 -13.61 -16.30
C LEU A 781 8.88 -13.31 -17.55
N ARG A 782 8.34 -12.10 -17.66
CA ARG A 782 7.59 -11.65 -18.84
C ARG A 782 8.48 -11.63 -20.10
N HIS A 783 9.74 -11.20 -19.98
CA HIS A 783 10.72 -11.27 -21.07
C HIS A 783 11.10 -12.72 -21.43
N LEU A 784 11.35 -13.59 -20.44
CA LEU A 784 11.62 -15.02 -20.64
C LEU A 784 10.45 -15.73 -21.37
N ARG A 785 9.21 -15.47 -20.95
CA ARG A 785 8.00 -15.99 -21.62
C ARG A 785 7.89 -15.49 -23.07
N SER A 786 8.12 -14.20 -23.33
CA SER A 786 8.14 -13.65 -24.71
C SER A 786 9.20 -14.34 -25.57
N VAL A 787 10.44 -14.43 -25.08
CA VAL A 787 11.56 -15.04 -25.80
C VAL A 787 11.31 -16.53 -26.08
N ALA A 788 10.73 -17.27 -25.14
CA ALA A 788 10.34 -18.66 -25.35
C ALA A 788 9.21 -18.79 -26.38
N GLN A 789 8.21 -17.91 -26.36
CA GLN A 789 7.11 -17.91 -27.33
C GLN A 789 7.60 -17.54 -28.74
N ASP A 790 8.50 -16.57 -28.87
CA ASP A 790 9.07 -16.14 -30.16
C ASP A 790 10.03 -17.18 -30.74
N ALA A 791 10.81 -17.85 -29.88
CA ALA A 791 11.59 -19.02 -30.26
C ALA A 791 10.71 -20.19 -30.76
N GLU A 792 9.54 -20.41 -30.15
CA GLU A 792 8.58 -21.43 -30.59
C GLU A 792 7.91 -21.07 -31.91
N LYS A 793 7.48 -19.81 -32.11
CA LYS A 793 7.01 -19.28 -33.40
C LYS A 793 8.07 -19.49 -34.49
N CYS A 794 9.32 -19.10 -34.22
CA CYS A 794 10.43 -19.27 -35.17
C CYS A 794 10.74 -20.74 -35.46
N GLY A 795 10.69 -21.62 -34.46
CA GLY A 795 10.85 -23.06 -34.63
C GLY A 795 9.75 -23.69 -35.49
N ALA A 796 8.49 -23.28 -35.28
CA ALA A 796 7.35 -23.73 -36.07
C ALA A 796 7.44 -23.27 -37.54
N LEU A 797 7.74 -21.99 -37.78
CA LEU A 797 7.97 -21.43 -39.13
C LEU A 797 9.16 -22.12 -39.82
N ALA A 798 10.26 -22.34 -39.10
CA ALA A 798 11.42 -23.07 -39.63
C ALA A 798 11.05 -24.51 -40.03
N GLN A 799 10.23 -25.19 -39.23
CA GLN A 799 9.77 -26.54 -39.53
C GLN A 799 8.74 -26.58 -40.69
N GLN A 800 7.93 -25.53 -40.88
CA GLN A 800 7.07 -25.39 -42.07
C GLN A 800 7.90 -25.22 -43.35
N LEU A 801 8.89 -24.32 -43.35
CA LEU A 801 9.79 -24.09 -44.48
C LEU A 801 10.56 -25.37 -44.88
N LEU A 802 10.99 -26.17 -43.90
CA LEU A 802 11.64 -27.46 -44.16
C LEU A 802 10.66 -28.54 -44.66
N ASN A 803 9.39 -28.49 -44.24
CA ASN A 803 8.35 -29.45 -44.61
C ASN A 803 7.68 -29.19 -45.97
N GLY A 804 7.83 -28.00 -46.58
CA GLY A 804 7.28 -27.68 -47.91
C GLY A 804 7.61 -28.74 -48.98
N LYS A 805 8.80 -29.35 -48.86
CA LYS A 805 9.30 -30.51 -49.61
C LYS A 805 8.34 -31.72 -49.71
N ARG A 806 7.33 -31.84 -48.85
CA ARG A 806 6.37 -32.97 -48.85
C ARG A 806 5.03 -32.68 -49.53
N HIS A 807 4.61 -31.42 -49.69
CA HIS A 807 3.23 -31.11 -50.10
C HIS A 807 3.03 -30.86 -51.60
N THR A 808 4.13 -30.72 -52.37
CA THR A 808 4.13 -30.28 -53.78
C THR A 808 4.05 -31.40 -54.81
N ARG A 809 3.83 -32.66 -54.41
CA ARG A 809 3.58 -33.78 -55.36
C ARG A 809 2.21 -33.77 -56.06
N PHE A 810 1.36 -32.79 -55.78
CA PHE A 810 0.01 -32.68 -56.35
C PHE A 810 -0.37 -31.24 -56.71
N ARG A 811 0.25 -30.67 -57.75
CA ARG A 811 -0.22 -29.42 -58.41
C ARG A 811 0.29 -29.26 -59.85
N SER A 812 -0.20 -30.09 -60.76
CA SER A 812 -0.14 -29.80 -62.19
C SER A 812 -1.14 -28.69 -62.53
N GLY A 813 -0.69 -27.42 -62.51
CA GLY A 813 -1.52 -26.27 -62.85
C GLY A 813 -0.81 -24.95 -62.55
N GLY A 814 -0.54 -24.15 -63.59
CA GLY A 814 0.29 -22.95 -63.53
C GLY A 814 -0.37 -21.72 -62.90
N GLY A 815 -0.74 -21.80 -61.62
CA GLY A 815 -1.15 -20.64 -60.82
C GLY A 815 0.00 -20.17 -59.92
N LYS A 816 0.37 -18.87 -59.98
CA LYS A 816 1.34 -18.27 -59.05
C LYS A 816 0.78 -18.34 -57.62
N SER A 817 1.41 -19.12 -56.74
CA SER A 817 1.13 -19.09 -55.31
C SER A 817 1.71 -17.82 -54.70
N ALA A 818 0.87 -16.93 -54.16
CA ALA A 818 1.27 -15.60 -53.68
C ALA A 818 2.17 -15.60 -52.41
N ASN A 819 2.60 -16.77 -51.93
CA ASN A 819 3.33 -16.98 -50.68
C ASN A 819 4.67 -17.71 -50.92
N GLN A 820 5.42 -17.36 -51.98
CA GLN A 820 6.80 -17.85 -52.16
C GLN A 820 7.78 -16.90 -51.48
N LEU A 821 8.60 -17.43 -50.57
CA LEU A 821 9.56 -16.64 -49.80
C LEU A 821 10.74 -16.21 -50.69
N SER A 822 11.21 -14.97 -50.55
CA SER A 822 12.42 -14.52 -51.26
C SER A 822 13.71 -14.97 -50.55
N VAL A 823 14.82 -15.01 -51.29
CA VAL A 823 16.16 -15.30 -50.74
C VAL A 823 16.60 -14.25 -49.72
N ALA A 824 16.16 -13.00 -49.86
CA ALA A 824 16.45 -11.92 -48.91
C ALA A 824 15.75 -12.15 -47.57
N GLU A 825 14.48 -12.55 -47.59
CA GLU A 825 13.71 -12.93 -46.40
C GLU A 825 14.27 -14.19 -45.75
N LEU A 826 14.65 -15.21 -46.51
CA LEU A 826 15.31 -16.40 -45.98
C LEU A 826 16.62 -16.05 -45.27
N ARG A 827 17.47 -15.20 -45.87
CA ARG A 827 18.71 -14.72 -45.24
C ARG A 827 18.44 -13.90 -43.97
N SER A 828 17.39 -13.07 -43.97
CA SER A 828 16.95 -12.31 -42.79
C SER A 828 16.46 -13.23 -41.67
N PHE A 829 15.62 -14.22 -41.98
CA PHE A 829 15.10 -15.19 -41.03
C PHE A 829 16.20 -16.09 -40.45
N VAL A 830 17.15 -16.55 -41.28
CA VAL A 830 18.34 -17.29 -40.79
C VAL A 830 19.19 -16.40 -39.87
N LYS A 831 19.33 -15.10 -40.16
CA LYS A 831 20.00 -14.15 -39.24
C LYS A 831 19.23 -14.01 -37.92
N GLN A 832 17.91 -13.87 -37.95
CA GLN A 832 17.04 -13.78 -36.76
C GLN A 832 17.17 -15.04 -35.88
N LEU A 833 17.13 -16.23 -36.47
CA LEU A 833 17.37 -17.52 -35.79
C LEU A 833 18.75 -17.58 -35.11
N HIS A 834 19.77 -16.93 -35.66
CA HIS A 834 21.10 -16.86 -35.05
C HIS A 834 21.22 -15.74 -33.99
N THR A 835 20.34 -14.73 -33.96
CA THR A 835 20.28 -13.72 -32.89
C THR A 835 19.45 -14.13 -31.68
N LEU A 836 18.51 -15.08 -31.80
CA LEU A 836 17.78 -15.62 -30.65
C LEU A 836 18.73 -16.25 -29.61
N PRO A 837 18.48 -16.12 -28.29
CA PRO A 837 19.37 -16.65 -27.26
C PRO A 837 19.33 -18.17 -27.11
N CYS A 838 18.30 -18.84 -27.64
CA CYS A 838 18.15 -20.29 -27.62
C CYS A 838 18.73 -20.99 -28.86
N VAL A 839 19.02 -22.29 -28.75
CA VAL A 839 19.27 -23.19 -29.89
C VAL A 839 17.94 -23.72 -30.44
N ILE A 840 17.74 -23.55 -31.75
CA ILE A 840 16.62 -24.12 -32.52
C ILE A 840 17.17 -25.21 -33.44
N ASN A 841 16.69 -26.45 -33.28
CA ASN A 841 17.21 -27.65 -33.95
C ASN A 841 17.16 -27.57 -35.49
N GLN A 842 16.22 -26.78 -36.03
CA GLN A 842 15.98 -26.55 -37.45
C GLN A 842 16.97 -25.54 -38.07
N ALA A 843 17.66 -24.72 -37.26
CA ALA A 843 18.52 -23.64 -37.76
C ALA A 843 19.72 -24.10 -38.61
N PRO A 844 20.43 -25.21 -38.28
CA PRO A 844 21.48 -25.73 -39.15
C PRO A 844 20.96 -26.20 -40.52
N GLN A 845 19.74 -26.75 -40.56
CA GLN A 845 19.11 -27.27 -41.78
C GLN A 845 18.64 -26.12 -42.70
N LEU A 846 18.19 -25.01 -42.12
CA LEU A 846 17.92 -23.78 -42.87
C LEU A 846 19.21 -23.08 -43.34
N LYS A 847 20.31 -23.18 -42.58
CA LYS A 847 21.62 -22.67 -43.00
C LYS A 847 22.16 -23.44 -44.20
N ASP A 848 22.08 -24.78 -44.21
CA ASP A 848 22.38 -25.61 -45.39
C ASP A 848 21.51 -25.21 -46.60
N LEU A 849 20.20 -25.02 -46.39
CA LEU A 849 19.29 -24.58 -47.45
C LEU A 849 19.71 -23.23 -48.03
N LEU A 850 20.04 -22.25 -47.19
CA LEU A 850 20.53 -20.94 -47.60
C LEU A 850 21.85 -21.06 -48.39
N CYS A 851 22.83 -21.83 -47.92
CA CYS A 851 24.10 -22.01 -48.64
C CYS A 851 23.89 -22.63 -50.03
N ARG A 852 23.01 -23.64 -50.17
CA ARG A 852 22.70 -24.25 -51.48
C ARG A 852 21.95 -23.30 -52.42
N VAL A 853 21.17 -22.35 -51.88
CA VAL A 853 20.51 -21.27 -52.66
C VAL A 853 21.51 -20.19 -53.07
N GLU A 854 22.46 -19.83 -52.20
CA GLU A 854 23.52 -18.86 -52.50
C GLU A 854 24.50 -19.41 -53.55
N GLU A 855 24.84 -20.70 -53.50
CA GLU A 855 25.54 -21.40 -54.58
C GLU A 855 24.78 -21.35 -55.92
N PHE A 856 23.46 -21.57 -55.90
CA PHE A 856 22.61 -21.49 -57.09
C PHE A 856 22.62 -20.08 -57.69
N GLN A 857 22.50 -19.04 -56.86
CA GLN A 857 22.58 -17.64 -57.32
C GLN A 857 23.94 -17.32 -57.94
N LEU A 858 25.05 -17.75 -57.33
CA LEU A 858 26.40 -17.55 -57.87
C LEU A 858 26.59 -18.25 -59.22
N LYS A 859 26.19 -19.52 -59.32
CA LYS A 859 26.25 -20.31 -60.57
C LYS A 859 25.36 -19.68 -61.66
N SER A 860 24.20 -19.14 -61.27
CA SER A 860 23.30 -18.43 -62.18
C SER A 860 23.92 -17.13 -62.71
N GLN A 861 24.52 -16.29 -61.86
CA GLN A 861 25.20 -15.07 -62.30
C GLN A 861 26.37 -15.38 -63.26
N ILE A 862 27.15 -16.43 -62.99
CA ILE A 862 28.25 -16.86 -63.88
C ILE A 862 27.72 -17.27 -65.25
N LEU A 863 26.70 -18.14 -65.33
CA LEU A 863 26.15 -18.60 -66.61
C LEU A 863 25.36 -17.52 -67.37
N LEU A 864 24.72 -16.57 -66.67
CA LEU A 864 24.03 -15.45 -67.32
C LEU A 864 25.01 -14.43 -67.92
N SER A 865 26.16 -14.19 -67.25
CA SER A 865 27.18 -13.23 -67.66
C SER A 865 28.19 -13.76 -68.71
N ALA A 866 28.25 -15.08 -68.92
CA ALA A 866 29.04 -15.66 -70.01
C ALA A 866 28.52 -15.22 -71.38
N GLU A 867 29.40 -14.89 -72.34
CA GLU A 867 28.98 -14.50 -73.70
C GLU A 867 28.30 -15.64 -74.46
N MET A 868 28.79 -16.87 -74.25
CA MET A 868 28.41 -18.14 -74.88
C MET A 868 28.24 -19.26 -73.82
N PRO A 869 27.15 -19.26 -73.02
CA PRO A 869 26.86 -20.34 -72.09
C PRO A 869 26.33 -21.57 -72.83
N GLN A 870 26.68 -22.78 -72.39
CA GLN A 870 26.12 -24.00 -72.96
C GLN A 870 24.66 -24.20 -72.53
N ALA A 871 23.78 -24.56 -73.47
CA ALA A 871 22.39 -24.88 -73.18
C ALA A 871 22.27 -26.07 -72.22
N CYS A 872 23.22 -27.01 -72.25
CA CYS A 872 23.23 -28.15 -71.34
C CYS A 872 23.52 -27.77 -69.87
N GLU A 873 24.21 -26.65 -69.63
CA GLU A 873 24.52 -26.17 -68.28
C GLU A 873 23.40 -25.29 -67.73
N LEU A 874 22.83 -24.42 -68.57
CA LEU A 874 21.63 -23.66 -68.24
C LEU A 874 20.42 -24.57 -67.96
N GLN A 875 20.27 -25.68 -68.70
CA GLN A 875 19.24 -26.69 -68.42
C GLN A 875 19.48 -27.37 -67.06
N LYS A 876 20.68 -27.85 -66.76
CA LYS A 876 21.02 -28.45 -65.45
C LYS A 876 20.76 -27.47 -64.29
N LEU A 877 21.05 -26.18 -64.49
CA LEU A 877 20.75 -25.16 -63.50
C LEU A 877 19.24 -24.97 -63.34
N LEU A 878 18.47 -24.89 -64.43
CA LEU A 878 17.00 -24.85 -64.36
C LEU A 878 16.42 -26.09 -63.64
N ASP A 879 16.94 -27.28 -63.92
CA ASP A 879 16.53 -28.54 -63.29
C ASP A 879 16.84 -28.55 -61.78
N SER A 880 17.96 -27.93 -61.37
CA SER A 880 18.28 -27.75 -59.95
C SER A 880 17.35 -26.76 -59.24
N SER A 881 16.74 -25.80 -59.96
CA SER A 881 15.87 -24.79 -59.35
C SER A 881 14.60 -25.39 -58.73
N PHE A 882 14.08 -26.48 -59.28
CA PHE A 882 12.91 -27.21 -58.74
C PHE A 882 13.16 -27.87 -57.37
N GLN A 883 14.40 -27.83 -56.86
CA GLN A 883 14.75 -28.30 -55.51
C GLN A 883 14.55 -27.23 -54.42
N PHE A 884 14.21 -26.00 -54.81
CA PHE A 884 13.99 -24.86 -53.93
C PHE A 884 12.55 -24.33 -54.07
N ASP A 885 11.86 -24.17 -52.95
CA ASP A 885 10.49 -23.64 -52.89
C ASP A 885 10.53 -22.15 -52.52
N LEU A 886 11.15 -21.35 -53.40
CA LEU A 886 11.47 -19.93 -53.22
C LEU A 886 11.19 -19.16 -54.51
N ASP A 887 10.96 -17.86 -54.41
CA ASP A 887 10.89 -17.01 -55.61
C ASP A 887 12.30 -16.81 -56.19
N LEU A 888 12.49 -17.26 -57.43
CA LEU A 888 13.75 -17.28 -58.17
C LEU A 888 13.51 -16.74 -59.59
N PRO A 889 14.47 -15.99 -60.18
CA PRO A 889 14.31 -15.32 -61.48
C PRO A 889 14.42 -16.30 -62.67
N LEU A 890 13.57 -17.33 -62.71
CA LEU A 890 13.62 -18.42 -63.68
C LEU A 890 13.29 -17.97 -65.12
N GLY A 891 12.63 -16.82 -65.31
CA GLY A 891 12.36 -16.24 -66.63
C GLY A 891 13.65 -15.92 -67.39
N ILE A 892 14.53 -15.12 -66.76
CA ILE A 892 15.82 -14.69 -67.33
C ILE A 892 16.69 -15.91 -67.68
N ILE A 893 16.65 -16.97 -66.87
CA ILE A 893 17.40 -18.21 -67.09
C ILE A 893 16.84 -18.99 -68.29
N ARG A 894 15.52 -18.99 -68.50
CA ARG A 894 14.88 -19.60 -69.69
C ARG A 894 15.16 -18.81 -70.96
N GLU A 895 15.07 -17.49 -70.92
CA GLU A 895 15.43 -16.63 -72.04
C GLU A 895 16.90 -16.83 -72.47
N ARG A 896 17.84 -16.85 -71.51
CA ARG A 896 19.25 -17.14 -71.80
C ARG A 896 19.47 -18.56 -72.33
N LEU A 897 18.67 -19.54 -71.90
CA LEU A 897 18.69 -20.92 -72.40
C LEU A 897 18.18 -21.03 -73.85
N GLU A 898 17.15 -20.27 -74.22
CA GLU A 898 16.63 -20.21 -75.59
C GLU A 898 17.63 -19.51 -76.52
N GLN A 899 18.24 -18.41 -76.08
CA GLN A 899 19.37 -17.78 -76.76
C GLN A 899 20.57 -18.73 -76.94
N ALA A 900 20.93 -19.50 -75.91
CA ALA A 900 22.03 -20.46 -75.96
C ALA A 900 21.77 -21.59 -76.97
N ARG A 901 20.56 -22.17 -76.98
CA ARG A 901 20.16 -23.21 -77.95
C ARG A 901 20.22 -22.72 -79.38
N TRP A 902 19.75 -21.50 -79.64
CA TRP A 902 19.80 -20.91 -80.97
C TRP A 902 21.24 -20.62 -81.41
N LEU A 903 22.10 -20.15 -80.51
CA LEU A 903 23.54 -19.96 -80.77
C LEU A 903 24.25 -21.30 -81.07
N GLU A 904 23.90 -22.37 -80.35
CA GLU A 904 24.39 -23.73 -80.64
C GLU A 904 23.89 -24.24 -82.02
N GLU A 905 22.60 -24.08 -82.36
CA GLU A 905 22.05 -24.47 -83.67
C GLU A 905 22.67 -23.65 -84.82
N GLN A 906 22.85 -22.33 -84.63
CA GLN A 906 23.51 -21.43 -85.57
C GLN A 906 24.98 -21.80 -85.79
N GLN A 907 25.73 -22.06 -84.72
CA GLN A 907 27.13 -22.42 -84.79
C GLN A 907 27.32 -23.80 -85.43
N GLN A 908 26.43 -24.75 -85.16
CA GLN A 908 26.45 -26.09 -85.77
C GLN A 908 26.14 -26.02 -87.27
N ALA A 909 25.10 -25.28 -87.69
CA ALA A 909 24.78 -25.10 -89.10
C ALA A 909 25.90 -24.41 -89.89
N CYS A 910 26.65 -23.50 -89.27
CA CYS A 910 27.79 -22.84 -89.90
C CYS A 910 29.10 -23.69 -89.91
N GLN A 911 29.12 -24.87 -89.28
CA GLN A 911 30.28 -25.78 -89.31
C GLN A 911 30.28 -26.73 -90.51
N ASP A 912 29.12 -27.05 -91.10
CA ASP A 912 29.03 -27.82 -92.35
C ASP A 912 28.39 -26.97 -93.48
N PRO A 913 29.22 -26.38 -94.37
CA PRO A 913 28.75 -25.61 -95.53
C PRO A 913 27.78 -26.35 -96.47
N ARG A 914 27.71 -27.69 -96.41
CA ARG A 914 26.75 -28.49 -97.20
C ARG A 914 25.33 -28.40 -96.64
N THR A 915 25.19 -28.14 -95.35
CA THR A 915 23.88 -28.02 -94.67
C THR A 915 23.34 -26.59 -94.68
N LEU A 916 24.21 -25.60 -94.86
CA LEU A 916 23.85 -24.18 -94.82
C LEU A 916 23.28 -23.71 -96.17
N THR A 917 22.03 -24.10 -96.45
CA THR A 917 21.25 -23.61 -97.59
C THR A 917 20.59 -22.26 -97.28
N LEU A 918 20.14 -21.54 -98.32
CA LEU A 918 19.41 -20.28 -98.19
C LEU A 918 18.18 -20.39 -97.26
N ASP A 919 17.44 -21.50 -97.34
CA ASP A 919 16.25 -21.71 -96.51
C ASP A 919 16.58 -22.06 -95.05
N VAL A 920 17.72 -22.72 -94.81
CA VAL A 920 18.25 -22.93 -93.44
C VAL A 920 18.72 -21.62 -92.84
N MET A 921 19.44 -20.78 -93.61
CA MET A 921 19.83 -19.43 -93.17
C MET A 921 18.60 -18.58 -92.79
N ARG A 922 17.58 -18.55 -93.65
CA ARG A 922 16.32 -17.81 -93.40
C ARG A 922 15.61 -18.33 -92.15
N ARG A 923 15.40 -19.65 -92.02
CA ARG A 923 14.81 -20.27 -90.81
C ARG A 923 15.58 -19.88 -89.54
N LEU A 924 16.91 -19.88 -89.57
CA LEU A 924 17.72 -19.48 -88.41
C LEU A 924 17.56 -17.98 -88.09
N ILE A 925 17.46 -17.12 -89.09
CA ILE A 925 17.19 -15.69 -88.88
C ILE A 925 15.78 -15.48 -88.30
N ASP A 926 14.75 -16.13 -88.85
CA ASP A 926 13.36 -16.06 -88.34
C ASP A 926 13.26 -16.52 -86.88
N LEU A 927 13.95 -17.62 -86.52
CA LEU A 927 14.04 -18.08 -85.14
C LEU A 927 14.80 -17.10 -84.23
N GLY A 928 15.82 -16.41 -84.77
CA GLY A 928 16.60 -15.41 -84.04
C GLY A 928 15.79 -14.14 -83.73
N VAL A 929 14.94 -13.70 -84.65
CA VAL A 929 14.04 -12.54 -84.46
C VAL A 929 13.04 -12.75 -83.31
N GLY A 930 12.71 -14.01 -83.00
CA GLY A 930 11.82 -14.37 -81.88
C GLY A 930 12.46 -14.33 -80.48
N LEU A 931 13.77 -14.09 -80.36
CA LEU A 931 14.50 -14.12 -79.09
C LEU A 931 14.57 -12.73 -78.42
N SER A 932 14.75 -12.71 -77.10
CA SER A 932 15.08 -11.45 -76.40
C SER A 932 16.48 -10.95 -76.79
N PRO A 933 16.68 -9.62 -76.94
CA PRO A 933 17.90 -9.06 -77.53
C PRO A 933 19.13 -9.30 -76.64
N HIS A 934 20.24 -9.69 -77.28
CA HIS A 934 21.52 -9.92 -76.61
C HIS A 934 22.66 -9.69 -77.61
N PRO A 935 23.77 -9.00 -77.25
CA PRO A 935 24.84 -8.66 -78.20
C PRO A 935 25.44 -9.87 -78.92
N SER A 936 25.55 -11.03 -78.25
CA SER A 936 25.99 -12.29 -78.87
C SER A 936 25.06 -12.77 -80.00
N VAL A 937 23.74 -12.66 -79.79
CA VAL A 937 22.70 -13.09 -80.75
C VAL A 937 22.68 -12.12 -81.92
N GLU A 938 22.64 -10.81 -81.66
CA GLU A 938 22.71 -9.76 -82.69
C GLU A 938 23.96 -9.91 -83.58
N LYS A 939 25.12 -10.17 -82.99
CA LYS A 939 26.40 -10.39 -83.70
C LYS A 939 26.44 -11.68 -84.52
N ALA A 940 25.67 -12.70 -84.13
CA ALA A 940 25.52 -13.94 -84.90
C ALA A 940 24.46 -13.79 -86.02
N MET A 941 23.35 -13.11 -85.75
CA MET A 941 22.33 -12.76 -86.75
C MET A 941 22.89 -11.85 -87.84
N ALA A 942 23.69 -10.85 -87.49
CA ALA A 942 24.37 -9.99 -88.45
C ALA A 942 25.27 -10.79 -89.41
N LYS A 943 26.00 -11.79 -88.90
CA LYS A 943 26.81 -12.71 -89.73
C LYS A 943 25.96 -13.65 -90.58
N LEU A 944 24.86 -14.19 -90.06
CA LEU A 944 23.91 -14.97 -90.86
C LEU A 944 23.32 -14.13 -92.00
N GLN A 945 22.96 -12.88 -91.73
CA GLN A 945 22.43 -11.96 -92.74
C GLN A 945 23.50 -11.58 -93.77
N GLU A 946 24.76 -11.37 -93.35
CA GLU A 946 25.90 -11.15 -94.25
C GLU A 946 26.11 -12.37 -95.17
N PHE A 947 26.15 -13.58 -94.61
CA PHE A 947 26.27 -14.82 -95.39
C PHE A 947 25.06 -15.05 -96.32
N LEU A 948 23.82 -14.75 -95.88
CA LEU A 948 22.62 -14.85 -96.71
C LEU A 948 22.68 -13.87 -97.88
N ASN A 949 23.01 -12.60 -97.61
CA ASN A 949 23.14 -11.57 -98.64
C ASN A 949 24.22 -11.93 -99.67
N MET A 950 25.37 -12.47 -99.21
CA MET A 950 26.43 -12.96 -100.09
C MET A 950 25.97 -14.16 -100.92
N ALA A 951 25.33 -15.15 -100.29
CA ALA A 951 24.85 -16.36 -100.94
C ALA A 951 23.78 -16.07 -102.01
N GLU A 952 22.79 -15.22 -101.71
CA GLU A 952 21.77 -14.78 -102.66
C GLU A 952 22.38 -14.00 -103.84
N HIS A 953 23.34 -13.11 -103.57
CA HIS A 953 24.03 -12.35 -104.61
C HIS A 953 24.79 -13.26 -105.59
N TRP A 954 25.53 -14.24 -105.08
CA TRP A 954 26.31 -15.15 -105.91
C TRP A 954 25.46 -16.24 -106.60
N ASP A 955 24.33 -16.66 -106.02
CA ASP A 955 23.39 -17.54 -106.73
C ASP A 955 22.75 -16.81 -107.91
N GLU A 956 22.35 -15.54 -107.77
CA GLU A 956 21.81 -14.76 -108.89
C GLU A 956 22.88 -14.34 -109.91
N GLN A 957 24.13 -14.06 -109.49
CA GLN A 957 25.25 -13.94 -110.45
C GLN A 957 25.43 -15.23 -111.26
N SER A 958 25.43 -16.40 -110.61
CA SER A 958 25.60 -17.70 -111.27
C SER A 958 24.47 -17.99 -112.27
N ARG A 959 23.21 -17.72 -111.89
CA ARG A 959 22.05 -17.76 -112.79
C ARG A 959 22.17 -16.79 -113.95
N SER A 960 22.71 -15.59 -113.73
CA SER A 960 22.91 -14.55 -114.75
C SER A 960 23.97 -14.98 -115.77
N LEU A 961 25.11 -15.50 -115.32
CA LEU A 961 26.16 -16.06 -116.17
C LEU A 961 25.62 -17.17 -117.07
N LEU A 962 24.85 -18.12 -116.51
CA LEU A 962 24.19 -19.22 -117.23
C LEU A 962 23.17 -18.75 -118.29
N LYS A 963 22.52 -17.59 -118.08
CA LYS A 963 21.50 -17.05 -119.00
C LYS A 963 22.04 -16.06 -120.04
N SER A 964 23.27 -15.59 -119.88
CA SER A 964 23.86 -14.50 -120.68
C SER A 964 23.94 -14.78 -122.20
N ARG A 965 23.68 -13.74 -123.01
CA ARG A 965 23.90 -13.72 -124.46
C ARG A 965 24.44 -12.33 -124.89
N PRO A 966 25.57 -12.25 -125.64
CA PRO A 966 26.47 -13.35 -126.00
C PRO A 966 27.03 -14.08 -124.77
N ARG A 967 27.37 -15.36 -124.94
CA ARG A 967 27.90 -16.18 -123.85
C ARG A 967 29.31 -15.72 -123.48
N GLN A 968 29.62 -15.74 -122.18
CA GLN A 968 30.96 -15.43 -121.67
C GLN A 968 32.01 -16.47 -122.10
N PRO A 969 33.29 -16.09 -122.25
CA PRO A 969 34.37 -17.03 -122.52
C PRO A 969 34.62 -17.96 -121.32
N LEU A 970 35.13 -19.17 -121.59
CA LEU A 970 35.22 -20.23 -120.58
C LEU A 970 36.13 -19.86 -119.41
N ASP A 971 37.23 -19.14 -119.65
CA ASP A 971 38.14 -18.68 -118.59
C ASP A 971 37.46 -17.78 -117.56
N SER A 972 36.52 -16.93 -117.99
CA SER A 972 35.72 -16.10 -117.08
C SER A 972 34.75 -16.93 -116.24
N LEU A 973 34.20 -18.03 -116.79
CA LEU A 973 33.34 -18.95 -116.04
C LEU A 973 34.14 -19.80 -115.05
N ILE A 974 35.35 -20.25 -115.41
CA ILE A 974 36.28 -20.93 -114.50
C ILE A 974 36.74 -19.98 -113.38
N SER A 975 37.03 -18.72 -113.71
CA SER A 975 37.39 -17.70 -112.71
C SER A 975 36.22 -17.38 -111.77
N ALA A 976 34.98 -17.32 -112.28
CA ALA A 976 33.80 -17.15 -111.43
C ALA A 976 33.62 -18.33 -110.48
N LEU A 977 33.68 -19.58 -110.98
CA LEU A 977 33.60 -20.79 -110.15
C LEU A 977 34.62 -20.78 -109.00
N ARG A 978 35.87 -20.37 -109.26
CA ARG A 978 36.93 -20.29 -108.22
C ARG A 978 36.67 -19.25 -107.14
N GLU A 979 35.91 -18.18 -107.42
CA GLU A 979 35.51 -17.21 -106.40
C GLU A 979 34.28 -17.72 -105.62
N ILE A 980 33.32 -18.34 -106.29
CA ILE A 980 32.10 -18.87 -105.66
C ILE A 980 32.42 -20.11 -104.78
N GLU A 981 33.44 -20.91 -105.12
CA GLU A 981 33.96 -22.01 -104.27
C GLU A 981 34.51 -21.55 -102.91
N LYS A 982 34.72 -20.24 -102.70
CA LYS A 982 35.17 -19.68 -101.41
C LYS A 982 34.01 -19.35 -100.45
N ILE A 983 32.76 -19.49 -100.89
CA ILE A 983 31.59 -19.12 -100.10
C ILE A 983 31.19 -20.28 -99.16
N PRO A 984 30.98 -20.03 -97.85
CA PRO A 984 30.62 -21.07 -96.88
C PRO A 984 29.11 -21.39 -96.91
N ALA A 985 28.52 -21.58 -98.10
CA ALA A 985 27.08 -21.82 -98.27
C ALA A 985 26.78 -22.76 -99.46
N TYR A 986 25.72 -23.55 -99.35
CA TYR A 986 25.28 -24.43 -100.43
C TYR A 986 24.39 -23.67 -101.43
N LEU A 987 24.88 -23.54 -102.68
CA LEU A 987 24.21 -22.83 -103.77
C LEU A 987 23.76 -23.81 -104.87
N PRO A 988 22.44 -24.01 -105.10
CA PRO A 988 21.97 -24.92 -106.16
C PRO A 988 22.41 -24.52 -107.57
N SER A 989 22.61 -23.22 -107.83
CA SER A 989 23.12 -22.77 -109.13
C SER A 989 24.58 -23.17 -109.37
N MET A 990 25.38 -23.36 -108.32
CA MET A 990 26.81 -23.70 -108.43
C MET A 990 27.03 -25.08 -109.03
N GLU A 991 26.23 -26.09 -108.66
CA GLU A 991 26.33 -27.41 -109.29
C GLU A 991 25.98 -27.32 -110.78
N THR A 992 24.91 -26.59 -111.13
CA THR A 992 24.54 -26.40 -112.55
C THR A 992 25.59 -25.62 -113.35
N LEU A 993 26.33 -24.70 -112.73
CA LEU A 993 27.43 -23.95 -113.34
C LEU A 993 28.70 -24.82 -113.45
N ARG A 994 29.01 -25.63 -112.43
CA ARG A 994 30.11 -26.61 -112.43
C ARG A 994 29.89 -27.63 -113.55
N ASP A 995 28.71 -28.23 -113.64
CA ASP A 995 28.33 -29.17 -114.70
C ASP A 995 28.35 -28.52 -116.09
N ALA A 996 28.02 -27.23 -116.21
CA ALA A 996 28.07 -26.52 -117.48
C ALA A 996 29.51 -26.24 -117.93
N VAL A 997 30.40 -25.87 -117.00
CA VAL A 997 31.83 -25.64 -117.29
C VAL A 997 32.56 -26.95 -117.54
N GLN A 998 32.29 -28.01 -116.77
CA GLN A 998 32.91 -29.32 -116.99
C GLN A 998 32.54 -29.87 -118.38
N ARG A 999 31.25 -29.88 -118.76
CA ARG A 999 30.84 -30.30 -120.11
C ARG A 999 31.42 -29.42 -121.22
N ALA A 1000 31.65 -28.14 -120.96
CA ALA A 1000 32.33 -27.26 -121.92
C ALA A 1000 33.84 -27.56 -122.05
N GLN A 1001 34.50 -28.03 -120.99
CA GLN A 1001 35.89 -28.52 -121.04
C GLN A 1001 35.98 -29.88 -121.75
N GLU A 1002 35.06 -30.80 -121.47
CA GLU A 1002 34.93 -32.10 -122.15
C GLU A 1002 34.73 -31.90 -123.66
N TRP A 1003 33.79 -31.04 -124.07
CA TRP A 1003 33.57 -30.71 -125.49
C TRP A 1003 34.77 -30.02 -126.16
N LEU A 1004 35.56 -29.23 -125.43
CA LEU A 1004 36.80 -28.66 -126.00
C LEU A 1004 37.85 -29.75 -126.25
N GLN A 1005 38.01 -30.73 -125.36
CA GLN A 1005 38.92 -31.86 -125.59
C GLN A 1005 38.46 -32.74 -126.76
N GLU A 1006 37.14 -32.96 -126.91
CA GLU A 1006 36.58 -33.63 -128.10
C GLU A 1006 36.85 -32.83 -129.40
N VAL A 1007 36.73 -31.50 -129.37
CA VAL A 1007 37.02 -30.65 -130.54
C VAL A 1007 38.50 -30.66 -130.89
N GLU A 1008 39.41 -30.51 -129.92
CA GLU A 1008 40.87 -30.55 -130.17
C GLU A 1008 41.32 -31.89 -130.75
N THR A 1009 40.81 -33.01 -130.20
CA THR A 1009 41.13 -34.36 -130.70
C THR A 1009 40.55 -34.61 -132.10
N LEU A 1010 39.34 -34.13 -132.40
CA LEU A 1010 38.78 -34.16 -133.76
C LEU A 1010 39.58 -33.30 -134.75
N GLN A 1011 40.07 -32.13 -134.33
CA GLN A 1011 40.82 -31.23 -135.21
C GLN A 1011 42.16 -31.84 -135.66
N VAL A 1012 42.85 -32.56 -134.76
CA VAL A 1012 44.07 -33.34 -135.09
C VAL A 1012 43.76 -34.46 -136.10
N CYS A 1013 42.67 -35.21 -135.91
CA CYS A 1013 42.25 -36.27 -136.83
C CYS A 1013 41.93 -35.76 -138.24
N ILE A 1014 41.24 -34.62 -138.35
CA ILE A 1014 40.91 -34.01 -139.65
C ILE A 1014 42.19 -33.53 -140.37
N PHE A 1015 43.14 -32.93 -139.64
CA PHE A 1015 44.40 -32.46 -140.22
C PHE A 1015 45.22 -33.61 -140.82
N LEU A 1016 45.24 -34.77 -140.15
CA LEU A 1016 45.89 -35.99 -140.66
C LEU A 1016 45.22 -36.54 -141.92
N GLN A 1017 43.88 -36.51 -142.02
CA GLN A 1017 43.16 -37.00 -143.20
C GLN A 1017 43.37 -36.10 -144.44
N VAL A 1018 43.43 -34.77 -144.27
CA VAL A 1018 43.68 -33.84 -145.39
C VAL A 1018 45.09 -34.01 -145.96
N ILE A 1019 46.10 -34.23 -145.11
CA ILE A 1019 47.48 -34.49 -145.57
C ILE A 1019 47.56 -35.79 -146.37
N PHE A 1020 46.85 -36.85 -145.96
CA PHE A 1020 46.90 -38.15 -146.65
C PHE A 1020 46.34 -38.11 -148.08
N LEU A 1021 45.32 -37.28 -148.33
CA LEU A 1021 44.73 -37.10 -149.67
C LEU A 1021 45.61 -36.30 -150.64
N LEU A 1022 46.57 -35.52 -150.15
CA LEU A 1022 47.47 -34.70 -150.98
C LEU A 1022 48.75 -35.42 -151.43
N TYR A 1023 49.02 -36.63 -150.93
CA TYR A 1023 50.25 -37.40 -151.21
C TYR A 1023 50.06 -38.58 -152.20
N SER A 1024 48.91 -38.67 -152.86
CA SER A 1024 48.60 -39.73 -153.84
C SER A 1024 48.42 -39.20 -155.28
N PHE A 1025 49.20 -38.18 -155.64
CA PHE A 1025 49.28 -37.59 -156.98
C PHE A 1025 50.73 -37.25 -157.34
#